data_AF-A0A3M7E3I8-F1
#
_entry.id   AF-A0A3M7E3I8-F1
#
_cell.length_a   1.000
_cell.length_b   1.000
_cell.length_c   1.000
_cell.angle_alpha   90.00
_cell.angle_beta   90.00
_cell.angle_gamma   90.00
#
_symmetry.space_group_name_H-M   'P 1'
#
loop_
_entity.id
_entity.type
_entity.pdbx_description
1 polymer ?
#
loop_
_entity_poly.entity_id
_entity_poly.type
_entity_poly.pdbx_seq_one_letter_code
_entity_poly.pdbx_strand_id
1 'polypeptide(L)'
;MTLQTASLVKYILRINTGSPSCSLQAARMESDETSTENGVTVDSAYGSGGEEDLVYKDNAAFGHLKRLKDAVTKGQVTNETTLISLYQYDGRGGDDTLLKNLTGIVEPKVRCKIESIDPAVPCSTLLAGDRQCKLTCNKLLLAPTVRLEYEILDKASSQPLLTLALEWHFNNYDGNAAKIRGFGVYDGGNVVRVKAGRPTSSGFGQIPRFTGCMSGEQRQAVDVLEQLRGSEDTRSFTFRLDQSALTMKGKLELNKIYDRLPGGKPKMLLPSIGRREYAAFPVGQHYLPIYGSHEHEIDAMIKASPPFPMVPLPVVDEFATLREAAAELSMASTITERERNEVLRLWANPESTHQATLYVLDELPLVGIKFGGYSLLQGTDKFTLPEHLYADITITLPGAGGVEFAAFHYPSALGLPKHDAYFVITSIEGSHFRQLCRYYKAELTDLKAGNPAPKHPRSIERQSFAVRIEPHYNSFTCHGQLKTLQLLCQNGANQRWHRILLNQQHDAIAEVDMTKDADISEKEEEQAYRQLVDFMPWNAEQMKVIEGIRKAPDGMQIVLGPAGTGKTSLQEALATYFWRLGYHVLALAPANSNADHLTRLMLKQAVDGLRCHRLYPSSRDLGLDKMGKGQAKHRRVGHEDGNATGSHEFFFLLARLEEHKNERTTARDCGVEQAVYDEALKGELSLMKWLRTVGPNEDEYISEVDVWKVVRDGIHDLRDIQKHNEEVQRFNAKLKPGDRDWKPLKKLSPFNKAMMDQAYGWCKAHIISETRFMITTTGNARSAELLNHFGRDMDGRKTCKGMIVFVDEACKDQEVNVWAPIVCEAWADKVKGVVLFGDEKQLNPTNTNAKAKNGKPEFNPYSDRLSLSLPTRLVRQGFPYVALKAQMRMHKDLSSFVNRSFYGGTLTDGSGTDVTLEECQPGLQKVLTRIIADQITDPADAEKYLEDESEEKARQHWIELSEQHIGRPLMSDSGSRCYEAFADVFFESIFPGLHEHFGDRLEANVMRCYWSEKAKKVADEMGLTTAEFPKIIEFPKIITIDSSQGQESVMTIIDGSIKYRHLLGFMADEGRCNVALSRSKHVRWVIGGPISSRSGRNQGHAARSYFPKLYDELEAKGMVHSFAKGSKARADYSA
;
A
#
# COMPACT_ATOMS: atom_id res chain seq x y z
N MET A 1 -57.00 24.65 -29.40
CA MET A 1 -55.69 25.31 -29.59
C MET A 1 -54.81 24.85 -28.45
N THR A 2 -53.69 24.25 -28.82
CA THR A 2 -53.12 23.06 -28.18
C THR A 2 -51.68 23.34 -27.75
N LEU A 3 -51.15 22.45 -26.90
CA LEU A 3 -49.75 22.26 -26.48
C LEU A 3 -49.28 23.07 -25.26
N GLN A 4 -49.09 22.38 -24.13
CA GLN A 4 -47.76 21.96 -23.67
C GLN A 4 -47.85 21.26 -22.31
N THR A 5 -47.52 19.97 -22.26
CA THR A 5 -46.89 19.27 -21.11
C THR A 5 -46.54 17.83 -21.51
N ALA A 6 -45.46 17.31 -20.90
CA ALA A 6 -45.15 15.90 -20.62
C ALA A 6 -44.27 15.07 -21.60
N SER A 7 -43.11 14.67 -21.06
CA SER A 7 -42.68 13.28 -20.78
C SER A 7 -42.30 12.30 -21.91
N LEU A 8 -41.02 11.89 -21.85
CA LEU A 8 -40.41 10.53 -21.91
C LEU A 8 -40.73 9.50 -23.05
N VAL A 9 -39.62 8.86 -23.48
CA VAL A 9 -39.41 7.54 -24.14
C VAL A 9 -39.39 7.47 -25.67
N LYS A 10 -38.18 7.20 -26.22
CA LYS A 10 -37.78 6.44 -27.45
C LYS A 10 -36.40 6.95 -27.91
N TYR A 11 -35.35 6.18 -28.27
CA TYR A 11 -35.20 4.80 -28.73
C TYR A 11 -33.69 4.45 -28.66
N ILE A 12 -33.32 3.29 -28.12
CA ILE A 12 -32.10 2.55 -28.49
C ILE A 12 -32.52 1.52 -29.54
N LEU A 13 -31.70 1.34 -30.59
CA LEU A 13 -31.48 0.15 -31.44
C LEU A 13 -31.48 0.48 -32.94
N ARG A 14 -30.30 0.38 -33.56
CA ARG A 14 -30.04 -0.64 -34.60
C ARG A 14 -28.58 -0.60 -35.06
N ILE A 15 -27.87 -1.68 -34.75
CA ILE A 15 -26.67 -2.11 -35.47
C ILE A 15 -27.13 -3.06 -36.59
N ASN A 16 -26.53 -2.82 -37.75
CA ASN A 16 -26.15 -3.75 -38.83
C ASN A 16 -26.91 -3.90 -40.16
N THR A 17 -26.03 -3.95 -41.18
CA THR A 17 -26.06 -4.66 -42.48
C THR A 17 -26.75 -4.01 -43.69
N GLY A 18 -25.93 -3.31 -44.51
CA GLY A 18 -25.52 -3.80 -45.84
C GLY A 18 -26.35 -3.43 -47.09
N SER A 19 -25.85 -2.43 -47.85
CA SER A 19 -25.81 -2.25 -49.34
C SER A 19 -27.11 -2.41 -50.18
N PRO A 20 -27.39 -1.58 -51.21
CA PRO A 20 -26.69 -1.68 -52.50
C PRO A 20 -26.53 -0.41 -53.39
N SER A 21 -25.48 -0.45 -54.22
CA SER A 21 -25.21 0.14 -55.56
C SER A 21 -26.13 1.22 -56.20
N CYS A 22 -25.54 2.29 -56.77
CA CYS A 22 -25.29 2.42 -58.24
C CYS A 22 -24.51 3.70 -58.67
N SER A 23 -23.43 3.49 -59.42
CA SER A 23 -22.83 4.23 -60.56
C SER A 23 -22.46 5.74 -60.54
N LEU A 24 -21.13 5.98 -60.60
CA LEU A 24 -20.34 6.70 -61.63
C LEU A 24 -20.67 8.16 -62.03
N GLN A 25 -19.75 9.08 -61.71
CA GLN A 25 -18.90 9.70 -62.74
C GLN A 25 -17.59 10.25 -62.14
N ALA A 26 -16.47 9.87 -62.75
CA ALA A 26 -15.11 10.16 -62.33
C ALA A 26 -14.61 11.50 -62.88
N ALA A 27 -13.89 12.26 -62.06
CA ALA A 27 -12.83 13.16 -62.51
C ALA A 27 -11.67 13.07 -61.51
N ARG A 28 -10.52 12.63 -62.03
CA ARG A 28 -9.26 12.35 -61.31
C ARG A 28 -8.71 13.61 -60.62
N MET A 29 -8.35 13.51 -59.35
CA MET A 29 -7.19 14.22 -58.78
C MET A 29 -6.48 13.27 -57.81
N GLU A 30 -5.16 13.27 -57.92
CA GLU A 30 -4.22 12.29 -57.37
C GLU A 30 -4.17 12.29 -55.83
N SER A 31 -3.87 11.11 -55.31
CA SER A 31 -3.63 10.75 -53.92
C SER A 31 -2.51 11.56 -53.28
N ASP A 32 -2.71 11.96 -52.02
CA ASP A 32 -1.72 11.70 -50.97
C ASP A 32 -2.44 11.56 -49.62
N GLU A 33 -2.41 10.33 -49.11
CA GLU A 33 -2.78 9.96 -47.76
C GLU A 33 -1.68 10.44 -46.80
N THR A 34 -2.04 11.11 -45.71
CA THR A 34 -1.42 10.98 -44.38
C THR A 34 -2.18 11.84 -43.36
N SER A 35 -2.96 11.19 -42.50
CA SER A 35 -3.31 11.73 -41.19
C SER A 35 -3.35 10.60 -40.16
N THR A 36 -2.38 10.62 -39.25
CA THR A 36 -2.35 9.79 -38.05
C THR A 36 -2.17 10.67 -36.81
N GLU A 37 -2.98 10.33 -35.80
CA GLU A 37 -2.75 10.45 -34.36
C GLU A 37 -1.48 11.19 -33.91
N ASN A 38 -1.65 12.42 -33.43
CA ASN A 38 -0.56 13.15 -32.76
C ASN A 38 -0.50 12.80 -31.27
N GLY A 39 0.19 11.69 -30.97
CA GLY A 39 0.89 11.52 -29.70
C GLY A 39 2.16 12.38 -29.69
N VAL A 40 2.39 13.11 -28.60
CA VAL A 40 3.57 13.96 -28.43
C VAL A 40 4.82 13.07 -28.36
N THR A 41 5.76 13.28 -29.29
CA THR A 41 6.99 12.48 -29.44
C THR A 41 8.13 13.04 -28.58
N VAL A 42 9.30 12.39 -28.46
CA VAL A 42 10.51 13.06 -27.93
C VAL A 42 11.22 13.91 -29.00
N ASP A 43 10.81 13.81 -30.27
CA ASP A 43 11.23 14.73 -31.35
C ASP A 43 10.17 15.81 -31.69
N SER A 44 9.02 15.84 -31.01
CA SER A 44 7.84 16.73 -31.24
C SER A 44 7.24 17.25 -29.93
N ALA A 45 7.57 16.66 -28.77
CA ALA A 45 7.74 17.41 -27.52
C ALA A 45 8.92 18.38 -27.64
N TYR A 46 9.80 18.16 -28.62
CA TYR A 46 11.04 18.90 -28.84
C TYR A 46 11.23 19.36 -30.30
N GLY A 47 10.17 19.42 -31.12
CA GLY A 47 10.31 19.79 -32.54
C GLY A 47 9.15 20.57 -33.16
N SER A 48 9.57 21.67 -33.79
CA SER A 48 8.91 22.61 -34.71
C SER A 48 7.94 23.67 -34.13
N GLY A 49 8.51 24.85 -33.82
CA GLY A 49 7.80 25.96 -33.18
C GLY A 49 8.66 27.12 -32.65
N GLY A 50 9.46 27.80 -33.50
CA GLY A 50 9.77 29.24 -33.43
C GLY A 50 10.66 29.81 -32.29
N GLU A 51 10.56 29.32 -31.05
CA GLU A 51 11.43 29.67 -29.91
C GLU A 51 12.42 28.53 -29.55
N GLU A 52 12.31 27.40 -30.22
CA GLU A 52 12.86 26.08 -29.88
C GLU A 52 14.37 25.88 -30.01
N ASP A 53 15.06 26.75 -30.73
CA ASP A 53 16.43 26.49 -31.17
C ASP A 53 17.47 26.66 -30.03
N LEU A 54 17.06 27.19 -28.87
CA LEU A 54 17.95 27.51 -27.74
C LEU A 54 18.14 26.35 -26.75
N VAL A 55 17.07 25.60 -26.43
CA VAL A 55 17.14 24.47 -25.46
C VAL A 55 17.90 23.29 -26.09
N TYR A 56 17.71 23.04 -27.40
CA TYR A 56 18.36 21.95 -28.13
C TYR A 56 19.84 22.23 -28.45
N LYS A 57 20.25 23.52 -28.53
CA LYS A 57 21.65 23.93 -28.70
C LYS A 57 22.44 23.93 -27.39
N ASP A 58 21.75 23.93 -26.24
CA ASP A 58 22.38 23.93 -24.92
C ASP A 58 22.80 22.52 -24.47
N ASN A 59 23.76 21.96 -25.20
CA ASN A 59 24.34 20.64 -24.89
C ASN A 59 24.94 20.57 -23.47
N ALA A 60 25.26 21.71 -22.84
CA ALA A 60 25.84 21.74 -21.50
C ALA A 60 24.83 21.43 -20.39
N ALA A 61 23.55 21.83 -20.54
CA ALA A 61 22.50 21.48 -19.58
C ALA A 61 21.72 20.22 -20.00
N PHE A 62 21.47 20.05 -21.30
CA PHE A 62 20.52 19.04 -21.81
C PHE A 62 21.16 18.03 -22.79
N GLY A 63 22.47 18.06 -23.04
CA GLY A 63 23.12 17.16 -24.00
C GLY A 63 23.06 15.67 -23.64
N HIS A 64 22.85 15.36 -22.35
CA HIS A 64 22.67 14.00 -21.85
C HIS A 64 21.36 13.35 -22.32
N LEU A 65 20.35 14.13 -22.72
CA LEU A 65 19.06 13.61 -23.19
C LEU A 65 19.24 12.64 -24.37
N LYS A 66 20.24 12.91 -25.21
CA LYS A 66 20.65 12.06 -26.35
C LYS A 66 21.17 10.68 -25.94
N ARG A 67 21.43 10.47 -24.65
CA ARG A 67 21.94 9.21 -24.07
C ARG A 67 20.88 8.44 -23.29
N LEU A 68 19.71 9.06 -23.05
CA LEU A 68 18.59 8.37 -22.43
C LEU A 68 18.22 7.17 -23.29
N LYS A 69 17.83 6.09 -22.62
CA LYS A 69 17.44 4.85 -23.27
C LYS A 69 16.05 4.46 -22.81
N ASP A 70 15.32 3.89 -23.74
CA ASP A 70 14.07 3.21 -23.46
C ASP A 70 14.30 2.11 -22.41
N ALA A 71 13.45 2.07 -21.39
CA ALA A 71 13.57 1.14 -20.25
C ALA A 71 13.42 -0.33 -20.64
N VAL A 72 12.80 -0.61 -21.78
CA VAL A 72 12.49 -1.94 -22.31
C VAL A 72 13.51 -2.33 -23.37
N THR A 73 13.56 -1.58 -24.48
CA THR A 73 14.37 -1.95 -25.66
C THR A 73 15.86 -1.70 -25.46
N LYS A 74 16.22 -0.84 -24.48
CA LYS A 74 17.58 -0.32 -24.28
C LYS A 74 18.13 0.40 -25.52
N GLY A 75 17.26 0.74 -26.47
CA GLY A 75 17.57 1.51 -27.67
C GLY A 75 17.41 3.01 -27.45
N GLN A 76 17.33 3.77 -28.54
CA GLN A 76 16.97 5.18 -28.49
C GLN A 76 15.54 5.35 -27.98
N VAL A 77 15.29 6.43 -27.25
CA VAL A 77 13.93 6.83 -26.84
C VAL A 77 13.12 7.19 -28.09
N THR A 78 11.91 6.64 -28.19
CA THR A 78 10.98 6.88 -29.31
C THR A 78 9.63 7.35 -28.78
N ASN A 79 8.66 7.53 -29.68
CA ASN A 79 7.28 7.94 -29.36
C ASN A 79 6.51 6.84 -28.65
N GLU A 80 7.00 5.61 -28.78
CA GLU A 80 6.45 4.42 -28.15
C GLU A 80 7.07 4.20 -26.75
N THR A 81 8.08 4.99 -26.36
CA THR A 81 8.72 4.89 -25.05
C THR A 81 7.80 5.40 -23.95
N THR A 82 7.30 4.46 -23.14
CA THR A 82 6.44 4.73 -21.97
C THR A 82 7.24 5.01 -20.69
N LEU A 83 8.46 4.45 -20.60
CA LEU A 83 9.34 4.54 -19.45
C LEU A 83 10.80 4.70 -19.90
N ILE A 84 11.52 5.65 -19.29
CA ILE A 84 12.91 5.94 -19.62
C ILE A 84 13.79 5.53 -18.44
N SER A 85 14.91 4.83 -18.71
CA SER A 85 15.94 4.60 -17.70
C SER A 85 16.64 5.93 -17.40
N LEU A 86 16.26 6.56 -16.29
CA LEU A 86 16.91 7.79 -15.80
C LEU A 86 18.28 7.49 -15.14
N TYR A 87 18.62 6.21 -15.00
CA TYR A 87 19.77 5.70 -14.25
C TYR A 87 21.00 5.41 -15.14
N GLN A 88 21.54 6.42 -15.83
CA GLN A 88 22.84 6.32 -16.55
C GLN A 88 23.84 7.43 -16.18
N TYR A 89 23.72 8.01 -14.98
CA TYR A 89 24.65 9.02 -14.44
C TYR A 89 25.85 8.45 -13.68
N ASP A 90 26.33 7.26 -14.05
CA ASP A 90 27.47 6.61 -13.38
C ASP A 90 28.85 7.13 -13.84
N GLY A 91 28.88 8.27 -14.56
CA GLY A 91 30.12 8.90 -15.01
C GLY A 91 30.72 8.27 -16.28
N ARG A 92 30.04 7.29 -16.89
CA ARG A 92 30.43 6.75 -18.19
C ARG A 92 29.96 7.65 -19.34
N GLY A 93 30.52 8.86 -19.45
CA GLY A 93 30.47 9.58 -20.74
C GLY A 93 30.55 11.12 -20.82
N GLY A 94 30.67 11.93 -19.76
CA GLY A 94 30.75 13.41 -19.95
C GLY A 94 30.87 14.26 -18.67
N ASP A 95 31.04 15.58 -18.83
CA ASP A 95 30.99 16.57 -17.72
C ASP A 95 29.53 16.95 -17.41
N ASP A 96 28.87 16.14 -16.57
CA ASP A 96 27.48 16.36 -16.16
C ASP A 96 27.37 17.20 -14.88
N THR A 97 28.44 17.92 -14.50
CA THR A 97 28.51 18.69 -13.25
C THR A 97 27.44 19.78 -13.22
N LEU A 98 27.21 20.48 -14.34
CA LEU A 98 26.18 21.52 -14.41
C LEU A 98 24.78 20.97 -14.13
N LEU A 99 24.40 19.84 -14.72
CA LEU A 99 23.08 19.26 -14.49
C LEU A 99 22.89 18.85 -13.02
N LYS A 100 23.90 18.24 -12.40
CA LYS A 100 23.87 17.90 -10.97
C LYS A 100 23.68 19.15 -10.12
N ASN A 101 24.26 20.28 -10.52
CA ASN A 101 24.01 21.57 -9.89
C ASN A 101 22.60 22.11 -10.13
N LEU A 102 22.06 21.97 -11.34
CA LEU A 102 20.71 22.44 -11.65
C LEU A 102 19.60 21.60 -10.98
N THR A 103 19.91 20.38 -10.59
CA THR A 103 19.01 19.43 -9.93
C THR A 103 19.22 19.34 -8.42
N GLY A 104 20.18 20.09 -7.87
CA GLY A 104 20.45 20.14 -6.43
C GLY A 104 21.22 18.94 -5.86
N ILE A 105 21.83 18.09 -6.71
CA ILE A 105 22.62 16.92 -6.25
C ILE A 105 24.06 17.30 -5.91
N VAL A 106 24.63 18.27 -6.62
CA VAL A 106 26.00 18.78 -6.37
C VAL A 106 25.89 20.30 -6.38
N GLU A 107 26.26 21.01 -5.33
CA GLU A 107 26.19 22.48 -5.36
C GLU A 107 27.50 23.06 -4.79
N PRO A 108 28.09 24.09 -5.41
CA PRO A 108 29.11 24.87 -4.74
C PRO A 108 28.45 25.65 -3.60
N LYS A 109 28.55 25.13 -2.36
CA LYS A 109 28.13 25.85 -1.16
C LYS A 109 29.12 26.98 -0.87
N VAL A 110 28.72 28.22 -1.12
CA VAL A 110 29.60 29.39 -0.95
C VAL A 110 29.30 30.06 0.38
N ARG A 111 30.34 30.24 1.22
CA ARG A 111 30.18 31.00 2.46
C ARG A 111 29.74 32.42 2.14
N CYS A 112 28.82 32.96 2.92
CA CYS A 112 28.31 34.30 2.70
C CYS A 112 28.21 35.10 3.99
N LYS A 113 28.31 36.43 3.86
CA LYS A 113 27.96 37.40 4.89
C LYS A 113 26.73 38.16 4.44
N ILE A 114 25.81 38.43 5.35
CA ILE A 114 24.64 39.27 5.10
C ILE A 114 25.02 40.71 5.46
N GLU A 115 25.12 41.60 4.47
CA GLU A 115 25.70 42.94 4.67
C GLU A 115 24.68 44.02 5.04
N SER A 116 23.45 43.87 4.55
CA SER A 116 22.33 44.73 4.90
C SER A 116 21.06 43.93 4.80
N ILE A 117 20.40 43.79 5.95
CA ILE A 117 18.97 43.61 6.07
C ILE A 117 18.41 45.03 6.17
N ASP A 118 17.23 45.28 5.60
CA ASP A 118 16.50 46.54 5.75
C ASP A 118 16.72 47.20 7.12
N PRO A 119 17.06 48.50 7.22
CA PRO A 119 17.35 49.18 8.49
C PRO A 119 16.23 49.10 9.54
N ALA A 120 15.02 48.66 9.16
CA ALA A 120 13.93 48.36 10.08
C ALA A 120 14.08 47.03 10.87
N VAL A 121 15.06 46.17 10.57
CA VAL A 121 15.28 44.89 11.27
C VAL A 121 16.37 45.01 12.34
N PRO A 122 16.04 44.84 13.64
CA PRO A 122 17.03 44.87 14.72
C PRO A 122 18.10 43.78 14.53
N CYS A 123 19.34 44.04 14.93
CA CYS A 123 20.45 43.07 14.99
C CYS A 123 21.05 42.59 13.64
N SER A 124 20.87 43.32 12.55
CA SER A 124 21.46 43.03 11.23
C SER A 124 23.00 42.88 11.22
N THR A 125 23.69 43.45 12.21
CA THR A 125 25.15 43.38 12.37
C THR A 125 25.67 42.06 12.97
N LEU A 126 24.81 41.23 13.58
CA LEU A 126 25.25 39.98 14.24
C LEU A 126 25.57 38.86 13.25
N LEU A 127 24.84 38.78 12.12
CA LEU A 127 25.14 37.85 11.02
C LEU A 127 26.24 38.37 10.08
N ALA A 128 26.71 39.61 10.26
CA ALA A 128 27.66 40.28 9.36
C ALA A 128 29.12 39.77 9.47
N GLY A 129 29.38 38.78 10.33
CA GLY A 129 30.70 38.18 10.53
C GLY A 129 30.71 36.65 10.58
N ASP A 130 29.56 35.98 10.54
CA ASP A 130 29.46 34.56 10.83
C ASP A 130 29.92 33.69 9.65
N ARG A 131 30.84 32.77 9.90
CA ARG A 131 31.37 31.82 8.90
C ARG A 131 30.44 30.62 8.67
N GLN A 132 29.34 30.52 9.41
CA GLN A 132 28.37 29.41 9.35
C GLN A 132 27.29 29.61 8.26
N CYS A 133 27.12 30.83 7.73
CA CYS A 133 26.19 31.10 6.63
C CYS A 133 26.73 30.63 5.27
N LYS A 134 25.89 29.95 4.49
CA LYS A 134 26.19 29.53 3.12
C LYS A 134 25.04 29.92 2.20
N LEU A 135 25.36 30.46 1.03
CA LEU A 135 24.37 30.76 -0.01
C LEU A 135 24.51 29.76 -1.16
N THR A 136 23.39 29.20 -1.60
CA THR A 136 23.29 28.36 -2.79
C THR A 136 22.06 28.71 -3.63
N CYS A 137 21.89 28.02 -4.75
CA CYS A 137 20.67 28.04 -5.52
C CYS A 137 20.21 26.60 -5.72
N ASN A 138 18.95 26.30 -5.38
CA ASN A 138 18.41 24.94 -5.29
C ASN A 138 17.22 24.78 -6.25
N LYS A 139 16.89 23.52 -6.59
CA LYS A 139 15.73 23.14 -7.42
C LYS A 139 15.65 23.86 -8.77
N LEU A 140 16.81 24.28 -9.30
CA LEU A 140 16.94 25.24 -10.39
C LEU A 140 16.18 24.84 -11.67
N LEU A 141 16.14 23.56 -12.00
CA LEU A 141 15.38 23.12 -13.18
C LEU A 141 13.88 23.37 -13.06
N LEU A 142 13.24 23.07 -11.93
CA LEU A 142 11.77 22.97 -11.84
C LEU A 142 11.13 24.09 -11.01
N ALA A 143 11.78 24.49 -9.92
CA ALA A 143 11.33 25.52 -9.01
C ALA A 143 12.54 26.28 -8.46
N PRO A 144 13.25 27.05 -9.31
CA PRO A 144 14.47 27.74 -8.92
C PRO A 144 14.28 28.58 -7.65
N THR A 145 15.21 28.40 -6.72
CA THR A 145 15.28 29.17 -5.46
C THR A 145 16.68 29.71 -5.20
N VAL A 146 16.74 30.81 -4.44
CA VAL A 146 17.95 31.23 -3.72
C VAL A 146 17.83 30.68 -2.30
N ARG A 147 18.80 29.89 -1.86
CA ARG A 147 18.80 29.21 -0.56
C ARG A 147 19.90 29.77 0.33
N LEU A 148 19.52 30.23 1.51
CA LEU A 148 20.44 30.59 2.59
C LEU A 148 20.42 29.47 3.62
N GLU A 149 21.58 28.88 3.91
CA GLU A 149 21.75 27.86 4.94
C GLU A 149 22.55 28.41 6.12
N TYR A 150 22.16 28.00 7.33
CA TYR A 150 22.88 28.26 8.57
C TYR A 150 23.15 26.94 9.30
N GLU A 151 24.42 26.60 9.47
CA GLU A 151 24.85 25.34 10.08
C GLU A 151 25.09 25.52 11.58
N ILE A 152 24.19 24.96 12.40
CA ILE A 152 24.32 24.92 13.85
C ILE A 152 25.30 23.81 14.23
N LEU A 153 26.39 24.20 14.87
CA LEU A 153 27.42 23.33 15.44
C LEU A 153 27.19 23.08 16.93
N ASP A 154 27.58 21.90 17.40
CA ASP A 154 27.63 21.57 18.81
C ASP A 154 28.68 22.41 19.53
N LYS A 155 28.29 23.12 20.59
CA LYS A 155 29.20 23.92 21.40
C LYS A 155 30.33 23.10 22.03
N ALA A 156 30.14 21.79 22.25
CA ALA A 156 31.16 20.92 22.86
C ALA A 156 32.10 20.28 21.82
N SER A 157 31.54 19.63 20.78
CA SER A 157 32.33 18.88 19.80
C SER A 157 32.66 19.64 18.50
N SER A 158 32.06 20.83 18.29
CA SER A 158 32.10 21.57 17.01
C SER A 158 31.62 20.77 15.79
N GLN A 159 30.90 19.67 16.00
CA GLN A 159 30.28 18.89 14.94
C GLN A 159 28.94 19.50 14.52
N PRO A 160 28.51 19.38 13.26
CA PRO A 160 27.20 19.84 12.81
C PRO A 160 26.06 19.11 13.53
N LEU A 161 25.13 19.87 14.09
CA LEU A 161 23.91 19.37 14.73
C LEU A 161 22.70 19.48 13.82
N LEU A 162 22.49 20.65 13.22
CA LEU A 162 21.29 20.99 12.47
C LEU A 162 21.62 22.06 11.42
N THR A 163 21.04 21.95 10.23
CA THR A 163 21.10 23.03 9.24
C THR A 163 19.73 23.68 9.14
N LEU A 164 19.66 24.99 9.38
CA LEU A 164 18.47 25.79 9.07
C LEU A 164 18.58 26.33 7.66
N ALA A 165 17.47 26.43 6.94
CA ALA A 165 17.47 27.04 5.63
C ALA A 165 16.26 27.93 5.36
N LEU A 166 16.51 29.02 4.63
CA LEU A 166 15.50 29.92 4.08
C LEU A 166 15.62 29.92 2.55
N GLU A 167 14.52 29.70 1.85
CA GLU A 167 14.47 29.65 0.39
C GLU A 167 13.55 30.73 -0.18
N TRP A 168 14.07 31.54 -1.10
CA TRP A 168 13.29 32.51 -1.86
C TRP A 168 13.11 32.00 -3.29
N HIS A 169 11.86 31.98 -3.75
CA HIS A 169 11.48 31.36 -5.01
C HIS A 169 11.49 32.37 -6.16
N PHE A 170 12.02 31.98 -7.31
CA PHE A 170 11.89 32.75 -8.56
C PHE A 170 10.48 32.63 -9.14
N ASN A 171 9.79 31.53 -8.87
CA ASN A 171 8.43 31.28 -9.29
C ASN A 171 7.41 31.82 -8.29
N ASN A 172 6.16 31.94 -8.74
CA ASN A 172 5.04 32.30 -7.88
C ASN A 172 4.48 31.04 -7.20
N TYR A 173 4.63 30.94 -5.88
CA TYR A 173 4.14 29.83 -5.07
C TYR A 173 3.02 30.21 -4.09
N ASP A 174 2.97 31.45 -3.62
CA ASP A 174 1.98 31.98 -2.66
C ASP A 174 1.44 33.34 -3.13
N GLY A 175 0.93 33.36 -4.35
CA GLY A 175 0.55 34.60 -5.03
C GLY A 175 1.74 35.49 -5.43
N ASN A 176 1.46 36.64 -6.04
CA ASN A 176 2.51 37.53 -6.57
C ASN A 176 3.39 38.18 -5.47
N ALA A 177 3.03 38.03 -4.19
CA ALA A 177 3.70 38.69 -3.07
C ALA A 177 5.05 38.02 -2.69
N ALA A 178 5.14 36.68 -2.75
CA ALA A 178 6.26 35.92 -2.19
C ALA A 178 7.44 35.68 -3.16
N LYS A 179 7.26 35.90 -4.47
CA LYS A 179 8.31 35.69 -5.47
C LYS A 179 9.46 36.69 -5.37
N ILE A 180 10.65 36.29 -5.83
CA ILE A 180 11.76 37.20 -6.09
C ILE A 180 11.34 38.23 -7.15
N ARG A 181 11.38 39.52 -6.78
CA ARG A 181 11.07 40.67 -7.65
C ARG A 181 12.31 41.33 -8.24
N GLY A 182 13.47 41.11 -7.64
CA GLY A 182 14.75 41.58 -8.13
C GLY A 182 15.86 40.61 -7.76
N PHE A 183 16.68 40.23 -8.73
CA PHE A 183 17.85 39.39 -8.52
C PHE A 183 19.00 39.94 -9.35
N GLY A 184 20.20 39.98 -8.77
CA GLY A 184 21.40 40.39 -9.48
C GLY A 184 22.66 39.86 -8.83
N VAL A 185 23.62 39.50 -9.68
CA VAL A 185 24.96 39.07 -9.29
C VAL A 185 25.96 40.13 -9.76
N TYR A 186 26.80 40.61 -8.86
CA TYR A 186 27.73 41.73 -9.07
C TYR A 186 29.14 41.38 -8.60
N ASP A 187 30.09 42.27 -8.88
CA ASP A 187 31.48 42.18 -8.43
C ASP A 187 32.14 40.83 -8.74
N GLY A 188 32.06 40.39 -10.00
CA GLY A 188 32.62 39.11 -10.44
C GLY A 188 32.00 37.88 -9.77
N GLY A 189 30.77 37.99 -9.25
CA GLY A 189 30.10 36.91 -8.53
C GLY A 189 30.22 36.99 -7.00
N ASN A 190 30.93 37.98 -6.45
CA ASN A 190 31.12 38.10 -5.01
C ASN A 190 29.93 38.75 -4.28
N VAL A 191 29.00 39.39 -4.99
CA VAL A 191 27.85 40.04 -4.37
C VAL A 191 26.55 39.58 -5.03
N VAL A 192 25.65 38.97 -4.25
CA VAL A 192 24.31 38.58 -4.69
C VAL A 192 23.28 39.48 -4.00
N ARG A 193 22.42 40.13 -4.78
CA ARG A 193 21.30 40.92 -4.26
C ARG A 193 19.98 40.27 -4.61
N VAL A 194 19.11 40.15 -3.62
CA VAL A 194 17.76 39.58 -3.76
C VAL A 194 16.74 40.57 -3.21
N LYS A 195 15.67 40.84 -3.95
CA LYS A 195 14.50 41.55 -3.45
C LYS A 195 13.30 40.61 -3.52
N ALA A 196 12.81 40.16 -2.37
CA ALA A 196 11.78 39.12 -2.30
C ALA A 196 10.89 39.30 -1.06
N GLY A 197 9.72 38.68 -1.08
CA GLY A 197 8.85 38.57 0.10
C GLY A 197 9.31 37.46 1.04
N ARG A 198 8.34 36.84 1.71
CA ARG A 198 8.54 35.76 2.66
C ARG A 198 9.27 34.55 2.05
N PRO A 199 10.30 33.99 2.73
CA PRO A 199 10.91 32.72 2.33
C PRO A 199 10.13 31.51 2.84
N THR A 200 10.28 30.37 2.17
CA THR A 200 9.99 29.05 2.77
C THR A 200 11.13 28.63 3.68
N SER A 201 10.88 27.76 4.65
CA SER A 201 11.87 27.41 5.67
C SER A 201 12.04 25.92 5.87
N SER A 202 13.24 25.50 6.27
CA SER A 202 13.55 24.11 6.57
C SER A 202 14.42 23.98 7.83
N GLY A 203 14.17 22.92 8.62
CA GLY A 203 14.93 22.55 9.82
C GLY A 203 14.51 23.27 11.11
N PHE A 204 13.64 24.28 11.03
CA PHE A 204 13.24 25.09 12.19
C PHE A 204 12.47 24.29 13.24
N GLY A 205 11.66 23.30 12.83
CA GLY A 205 10.92 22.44 13.75
C GLY A 205 11.81 21.60 14.68
N GLN A 206 13.09 21.42 14.35
CA GLN A 206 14.04 20.66 15.16
C GLN A 206 14.82 21.51 16.18
N ILE A 207 14.73 22.84 16.11
CA ILE A 207 15.45 23.76 17.01
C ILE A 207 15.29 23.38 18.49
N PRO A 208 14.08 23.07 19.01
CA PRO A 208 13.90 22.74 20.42
C PRO A 208 14.74 21.54 20.91
N ARG A 209 15.10 20.60 20.01
CA ARG A 209 15.93 19.44 20.36
C ARG A 209 17.39 19.82 20.64
N PHE A 210 17.85 20.93 20.10
CA PHE A 210 19.26 21.32 20.11
C PHE A 210 19.54 22.59 20.89
N THR A 211 18.53 23.28 21.44
CA THR A 211 18.67 24.56 22.16
C THR A 211 19.72 24.50 23.29
N GLY A 212 19.81 23.35 23.98
CA GLY A 212 20.80 23.12 25.05
C GLY A 212 22.25 23.03 24.56
N CYS A 213 22.47 22.67 23.30
CA CYS A 213 23.78 22.43 22.69
C CYS A 213 24.31 23.63 21.89
N MET A 214 23.50 24.67 21.68
CA MET A 214 23.89 25.88 20.95
C MET A 214 24.71 26.84 21.81
N SER A 215 25.64 27.56 21.18
CA SER A 215 26.31 28.73 21.78
C SER A 215 25.38 29.96 21.84
N GLY A 216 25.77 30.98 22.61
CA GLY A 216 25.00 32.23 22.70
C GLY A 216 24.88 32.96 21.36
N GLU A 217 25.96 32.98 20.58
CA GLU A 217 25.99 33.58 19.24
C GLU A 217 25.06 32.85 18.26
N GLN A 218 25.07 31.51 18.29
CA GLN A 218 24.16 30.71 17.46
C GLN A 218 22.69 30.92 17.80
N ARG A 219 22.34 31.09 19.08
CA ARG A 219 20.95 31.41 19.47
C ARG A 219 20.52 32.76 18.91
N GLN A 220 21.36 33.77 19.00
CA GLN A 220 21.06 35.09 18.41
C GLN A 220 20.90 35.01 16.89
N ALA A 221 21.73 34.20 16.21
CA ALA A 221 21.58 33.96 14.77
C ALA A 221 20.25 33.25 14.43
N VAL A 222 19.86 32.25 15.23
CA VAL A 222 18.56 31.57 15.09
C VAL A 222 17.40 32.56 15.27
N ASP A 223 17.44 33.41 16.30
CA ASP A 223 16.39 34.42 16.54
C ASP A 223 16.23 35.36 15.33
N VAL A 224 17.33 35.79 14.72
CA VAL A 224 17.29 36.62 13.50
C VAL A 224 16.68 35.85 12.32
N LEU A 225 17.06 34.59 12.12
CA LEU A 225 16.49 33.75 11.05
C LEU A 225 15.00 33.49 11.25
N GLU A 226 14.54 33.29 12.48
CA GLU A 226 13.12 33.14 12.82
C GLU A 226 12.32 34.42 12.51
N GLN A 227 12.89 35.61 12.78
CA GLN A 227 12.28 36.88 12.40
C GLN A 227 12.19 37.05 10.88
N LEU A 228 13.23 36.65 10.14
CA LEU A 228 13.23 36.70 8.68
C LEU A 228 12.19 35.75 8.07
N ARG A 229 12.02 34.56 8.66
CA ARG A 229 10.98 33.57 8.31
C ARG A 229 9.56 34.14 8.45
N GLY A 230 9.31 35.00 9.43
CA GLY A 230 7.99 35.56 9.75
C GLY A 230 7.60 36.85 9.00
N SER A 231 8.48 37.43 8.20
CA SER A 231 8.22 38.70 7.52
C SER A 231 7.34 38.55 6.26
N GLU A 232 6.26 39.33 6.17
CA GLU A 232 5.41 39.38 4.97
C GLU A 232 5.84 40.44 3.95
N ASP A 233 6.59 41.46 4.37
CA ASP A 233 7.01 42.56 3.49
C ASP A 233 8.06 42.12 2.46
N THR A 234 8.01 42.74 1.27
CA THR A 234 9.09 42.61 0.29
C THR A 234 10.33 43.35 0.77
N ARG A 235 11.42 42.60 1.02
CA ARG A 235 12.68 43.12 1.55
C ARG A 235 13.83 42.95 0.55
N SER A 236 14.88 43.75 0.71
CA SER A 236 16.12 43.63 -0.05
C SER A 236 17.22 43.02 0.83
N PHE A 237 17.88 42.00 0.30
CA PHE A 237 18.97 41.26 0.92
C PHE A 237 20.23 41.42 0.07
N THR A 238 21.36 41.73 0.71
CA THR A 238 22.67 41.74 0.06
C THR A 238 23.59 40.72 0.73
N PHE A 239 24.00 39.71 -0.04
CA PHE A 239 24.90 38.65 0.38
C PHE A 239 26.27 38.86 -0.25
N ARG A 240 27.33 39.01 0.57
CA ARG A 240 28.72 39.02 0.10
C ARG A 240 29.32 37.64 0.26
N LEU A 241 29.69 37.03 -0.85
CA LEU A 241 30.21 35.67 -0.94
C LEU A 241 31.72 35.65 -0.75
N ASP A 242 32.20 34.73 0.10
CA ASP A 242 33.61 34.41 0.23
C ASP A 242 33.97 33.24 -0.69
N GLN A 243 34.40 33.58 -1.91
CA GLN A 243 34.85 32.60 -2.88
C GLN A 243 36.32 32.16 -2.68
N SER A 244 37.03 32.65 -1.66
CA SER A 244 38.45 32.32 -1.44
C SER A 244 38.68 30.83 -1.17
N ALA A 245 37.70 30.18 -0.55
CA ALA A 245 37.71 28.75 -0.25
C ALA A 245 37.29 27.84 -1.44
N LEU A 246 36.81 28.42 -2.55
CA LEU A 246 36.41 27.64 -3.73
C LEU A 246 37.61 27.29 -4.60
N THR A 247 37.68 26.04 -5.03
CA THR A 247 38.64 25.60 -6.06
C THR A 247 38.37 26.31 -7.40
N MET A 248 39.35 26.36 -8.31
CA MET A 248 39.12 26.91 -9.66
C MET A 248 37.93 26.24 -10.38
N LYS A 249 37.78 24.91 -10.20
CA LYS A 249 36.62 24.17 -10.69
C LYS A 249 35.33 24.65 -10.04
N GLY A 250 35.30 24.82 -8.71
CA GLY A 250 34.12 25.32 -8.00
C GLY A 250 33.67 26.71 -8.46
N LYS A 251 34.61 27.62 -8.71
CA LYS A 251 34.32 28.95 -9.28
C LYS A 251 33.74 28.87 -10.69
N LEU A 252 34.29 27.99 -11.53
CA LEU A 252 33.76 27.75 -12.87
C LEU A 252 32.32 27.23 -12.83
N GLU A 253 32.04 26.26 -11.98
CA GLU A 253 30.69 25.70 -11.81
C GLU A 253 29.69 26.72 -11.27
N LEU A 254 30.11 27.56 -10.32
CA LEU A 254 29.28 28.66 -9.81
C LEU A 254 28.93 29.66 -10.91
N ASN A 255 29.90 30.05 -11.75
CA ASN A 255 29.66 30.93 -12.89
C ASN A 255 28.72 30.29 -13.92
N LYS A 256 28.86 28.97 -14.17
CA LYS A 256 27.93 28.24 -15.04
C LYS A 256 26.49 28.28 -14.50
N ILE A 257 26.27 28.34 -13.18
CA ILE A 257 24.94 28.50 -12.57
C ILE A 257 24.44 29.94 -12.74
N TYR A 258 25.27 30.94 -12.45
CA TYR A 258 24.88 32.35 -12.58
C TYR A 258 24.51 32.73 -14.01
N ASP A 259 25.17 32.16 -15.01
CA ASP A 259 24.80 32.32 -16.43
C ASP A 259 23.36 31.88 -16.74
N ARG A 260 22.75 31.05 -15.87
CA ARG A 260 21.39 30.48 -16.03
C ARG A 260 20.31 31.24 -15.26
N LEU A 261 20.70 32.16 -14.38
CA LEU A 261 19.80 32.95 -13.53
C LEU A 261 19.60 34.36 -14.09
N PRO A 262 18.56 35.11 -13.64
CA PRO A 262 18.31 36.46 -14.13
C PRO A 262 19.55 37.37 -13.97
N GLY A 263 19.87 38.15 -15.01
CA GLY A 263 21.11 38.93 -15.07
C GLY A 263 22.34 38.19 -15.60
N GLY A 264 22.23 36.88 -15.84
CA GLY A 264 23.18 36.07 -16.60
C GLY A 264 23.05 36.24 -18.11
N LYS A 265 23.41 35.22 -18.89
CA LYS A 265 23.35 35.27 -20.37
C LYS A 265 21.89 35.07 -20.83
N PRO A 266 21.25 36.05 -21.50
CA PRO A 266 19.82 35.98 -21.84
C PRO A 266 19.42 34.74 -22.66
N LYS A 267 20.32 34.28 -23.54
CA LYS A 267 20.13 33.08 -24.37
C LYS A 267 20.30 31.74 -23.62
N MET A 268 20.69 31.78 -22.35
CA MET A 268 21.05 30.59 -21.57
C MET A 268 20.26 30.47 -20.26
N LEU A 269 19.25 31.32 -20.04
CA LEU A 269 18.42 31.32 -18.83
C LEU A 269 17.61 30.03 -18.68
N LEU A 270 17.32 29.65 -17.43
CA LEU A 270 16.49 28.49 -17.13
C LEU A 270 15.08 28.66 -17.67
N PRO A 271 14.50 27.64 -18.34
CA PRO A 271 13.15 27.72 -18.90
C PRO A 271 12.07 27.80 -17.81
N SER A 272 12.36 27.39 -16.58
CA SER A 272 11.43 27.45 -15.44
C SER A 272 11.24 28.86 -14.89
N ILE A 273 12.17 29.79 -15.14
CA ILE A 273 12.07 31.17 -14.60
C ILE A 273 10.84 31.85 -15.20
N GLY A 274 9.98 32.39 -14.33
CA GLY A 274 8.75 33.09 -14.73
C GLY A 274 7.59 32.16 -15.10
N ARG A 275 7.76 30.84 -15.02
CA ARG A 275 6.69 29.85 -15.23
C ARG A 275 6.02 29.45 -13.91
N ARG A 276 5.01 28.57 -13.96
CA ARG A 276 4.50 27.88 -12.76
C ARG A 276 5.57 26.93 -12.23
N GLU A 277 5.67 26.82 -10.90
CA GLU A 277 6.55 25.83 -10.26
C GLU A 277 6.26 24.44 -10.77
N TYR A 278 7.31 23.64 -10.98
CA TYR A 278 7.18 22.25 -11.41
C TYR A 278 6.31 22.10 -12.68
N ALA A 279 6.35 23.09 -13.58
CA ALA A 279 5.74 22.95 -14.90
C ALA A 279 6.61 22.04 -15.79
N ALA A 280 5.95 21.18 -16.58
CA ALA A 280 6.62 20.37 -17.57
C ALA A 280 7.33 21.23 -18.64
N PHE A 281 8.37 20.67 -19.27
CA PHE A 281 9.03 21.25 -20.44
C PHE A 281 8.68 20.49 -21.74
N PRO A 282 7.54 20.78 -22.40
CA PRO A 282 7.42 20.52 -23.83
C PRO A 282 6.88 21.71 -24.64
N VAL A 283 7.14 21.67 -25.94
CA VAL A 283 6.78 22.67 -26.97
C VAL A 283 5.25 22.73 -27.18
N GLY A 284 4.64 23.89 -26.93
CA GLY A 284 3.23 24.16 -27.23
C GLY A 284 2.57 25.18 -26.28
N GLN A 285 1.32 25.57 -26.55
CA GLN A 285 0.59 26.59 -25.77
C GLN A 285 0.05 26.12 -24.40
N HIS A 286 0.29 24.86 -23.99
CA HIS A 286 -0.21 24.31 -22.73
C HIS A 286 0.91 23.73 -21.86
N TYR A 287 1.45 24.56 -20.98
CA TYR A 287 2.37 24.16 -19.92
C TYR A 287 1.62 23.37 -18.84
N LEU A 288 1.51 22.06 -19.01
CA LEU A 288 0.90 21.18 -18.01
C LEU A 288 1.78 21.14 -16.74
N PRO A 289 1.23 21.39 -15.55
CA PRO A 289 1.96 21.14 -14.31
C PRO A 289 2.27 19.64 -14.18
N ILE A 290 3.39 19.27 -13.57
CA ILE A 290 3.69 17.85 -13.27
C ILE A 290 2.83 17.27 -12.13
N TYR A 291 1.83 18.03 -11.71
CA TYR A 291 0.84 17.70 -10.69
C TYR A 291 -0.55 18.10 -11.23
N GLY A 292 -1.46 17.14 -11.34
CA GLY A 292 -2.75 17.34 -12.00
C GLY A 292 -3.60 18.28 -11.15
N SER A 293 -4.03 19.41 -11.72
CA SER A 293 -4.87 20.39 -11.04
C SER A 293 -6.35 20.25 -11.40
N HIS A 294 -6.66 19.54 -12.48
CA HIS A 294 -8.02 19.21 -12.94
C HIS A 294 -8.14 17.74 -13.36
N GLU A 295 -9.37 17.21 -13.42
CA GLU A 295 -9.64 15.79 -13.72
C GLU A 295 -9.08 15.36 -15.08
N HIS A 296 -9.32 16.15 -16.13
CA HIS A 296 -8.72 15.93 -17.45
C HIS A 296 -7.18 15.96 -17.44
N GLU A 297 -6.57 16.69 -16.51
CA GLU A 297 -5.11 16.73 -16.35
C GLU A 297 -4.59 15.50 -15.60
N ILE A 298 -5.36 14.91 -14.67
CA ILE A 298 -5.02 13.65 -14.00
C ILE A 298 -4.96 12.52 -15.03
N ASP A 299 -5.97 12.42 -15.89
CA ASP A 299 -5.99 11.42 -16.96
C ASP A 299 -4.85 11.63 -17.95
N ALA A 300 -4.59 12.89 -18.33
CA ALA A 300 -3.45 13.25 -19.16
C ALA A 300 -2.13 12.87 -18.48
N MET A 301 -1.99 13.04 -17.17
CA MET A 301 -0.80 12.65 -16.41
C MET A 301 -0.61 11.15 -16.29
N ILE A 302 -1.68 10.35 -16.22
CA ILE A 302 -1.57 8.90 -16.23
C ILE A 302 -1.10 8.42 -17.62
N LYS A 303 -1.56 9.09 -18.69
CA LYS A 303 -1.33 8.69 -20.09
C LYS A 303 -0.06 9.26 -20.75
N ALA A 304 0.32 10.51 -20.48
CA ALA A 304 1.43 11.20 -21.16
C ALA A 304 2.79 10.80 -20.59
N SER A 305 3.88 10.62 -21.35
CA SER A 305 5.21 10.31 -20.78
C SER A 305 5.60 11.30 -19.66
N PRO A 306 6.08 10.84 -18.48
CA PRO A 306 6.26 11.73 -17.33
C PRO A 306 7.23 12.86 -17.68
N PRO A 307 6.96 14.12 -17.31
CA PRO A 307 7.95 15.18 -17.45
C PRO A 307 9.01 15.01 -16.35
N PHE A 308 10.26 14.77 -16.71
CA PHE A 308 11.20 14.15 -15.78
C PHE A 308 12.14 15.11 -15.04
N PRO A 309 12.31 14.93 -13.72
CA PRO A 309 13.60 15.10 -13.06
C PRO A 309 14.56 14.04 -13.61
N MET A 310 15.69 14.46 -14.20
CA MET A 310 16.65 13.57 -14.89
C MET A 310 17.56 12.79 -13.94
N VAL A 311 17.39 12.99 -12.63
CA VAL A 311 18.23 12.41 -11.58
C VAL A 311 17.41 12.17 -10.31
N PRO A 312 17.78 11.20 -9.46
CA PRO A 312 17.14 10.98 -8.17
C PRO A 312 17.23 12.24 -7.29
N LEU A 313 16.11 12.64 -6.69
CA LEU A 313 16.06 13.83 -5.84
C LEU A 313 16.11 13.45 -4.36
N PRO A 314 16.79 14.25 -3.52
CA PRO A 314 16.79 14.02 -2.08
C PRO A 314 15.39 14.22 -1.52
N VAL A 315 14.85 13.17 -0.90
CA VAL A 315 13.56 13.20 -0.20
C VAL A 315 13.78 13.72 1.22
N VAL A 316 13.20 14.87 1.53
CA VAL A 316 13.29 15.53 2.84
C VAL A 316 11.94 15.48 3.58
N ASP A 317 11.95 15.77 4.89
CA ASP A 317 10.72 15.69 5.68
C ASP A 317 9.77 16.90 5.50
N GLU A 318 10.23 17.97 4.86
CA GLU A 318 9.48 19.22 4.66
C GLU A 318 9.21 19.43 3.17
N PHE A 319 8.07 20.00 2.82
CA PHE A 319 7.84 20.50 1.45
C PHE A 319 7.93 22.01 1.49
N ALA A 320 8.68 22.64 0.58
CA ALA A 320 8.79 24.10 0.55
C ALA A 320 7.44 24.74 0.17
N THR A 321 6.72 24.16 -0.79
CA THR A 321 5.44 24.67 -1.29
C THR A 321 4.42 23.55 -1.46
N LEU A 322 3.13 23.89 -1.54
CA LEU A 322 2.07 22.90 -1.83
C LEU A 322 2.26 22.25 -3.21
N ARG A 323 2.87 22.98 -4.15
CA ARG A 323 3.16 22.48 -5.50
C ARG A 323 4.31 21.50 -5.49
N GLU A 324 5.31 21.70 -4.64
CA GLU A 324 6.35 20.71 -4.40
C GLU A 324 5.75 19.43 -3.83
N ALA A 325 4.92 19.53 -2.77
CA ALA A 325 4.23 18.38 -2.20
C ALA A 325 3.42 17.63 -3.27
N ALA A 326 2.62 18.36 -4.05
CA ALA A 326 1.82 17.80 -5.13
C ALA A 326 2.70 17.11 -6.18
N ALA A 327 3.79 17.75 -6.62
CA ALA A 327 4.69 17.23 -7.64
C ALA A 327 5.46 15.98 -7.21
N GLU A 328 6.01 15.97 -5.99
CA GLU A 328 6.75 14.81 -5.48
C GLU A 328 5.83 13.60 -5.31
N LEU A 329 4.67 13.80 -4.66
CA LEU A 329 3.73 12.72 -4.39
C LEU A 329 3.05 12.24 -5.67
N SER A 330 2.69 13.13 -6.60
CA SER A 330 2.07 12.74 -7.88
C SER A 330 3.03 11.94 -8.73
N MET A 331 4.28 12.40 -8.88
CA MET A 331 5.30 11.72 -9.68
C MET A 331 5.66 10.36 -9.06
N ALA A 332 5.75 10.30 -7.73
CA ALA A 332 5.99 9.04 -7.03
C ALA A 332 4.88 8.01 -7.33
N SER A 333 3.61 8.41 -7.29
CA SER A 333 2.46 7.55 -7.61
C SER A 333 2.38 7.19 -9.09
N THR A 334 2.46 8.18 -9.98
CA THR A 334 2.31 8.01 -11.43
C THR A 334 3.41 7.14 -12.03
N ILE A 335 4.67 7.31 -11.62
CA ILE A 335 5.75 6.46 -12.15
C ILE A 335 5.64 5.03 -11.61
N THR A 336 5.23 4.85 -10.36
CA THR A 336 4.99 3.51 -9.79
C THR A 336 3.90 2.76 -10.55
N GLU A 337 2.81 3.45 -10.88
CA GLU A 337 1.73 2.90 -11.69
C GLU A 337 2.22 2.48 -13.09
N ARG A 338 3.08 3.29 -13.71
CA ARG A 338 3.66 2.97 -15.02
C ARG A 338 4.64 1.81 -14.96
N GLU A 339 5.52 1.77 -13.98
CA GLU A 339 6.43 0.64 -13.81
C GLU A 339 5.62 -0.66 -13.70
N ARG A 340 4.54 -0.65 -12.91
CA ARG A 340 3.63 -1.80 -12.76
C ARG A 340 2.95 -2.17 -14.08
N ASN A 341 2.36 -1.19 -14.77
CA ASN A 341 1.59 -1.42 -16.01
C ASN A 341 2.51 -1.85 -17.15
N GLU A 342 3.71 -1.29 -17.24
CA GLU A 342 4.70 -1.64 -18.25
C GLU A 342 5.22 -3.07 -18.04
N VAL A 343 5.54 -3.46 -16.81
CA VAL A 343 5.91 -4.85 -16.50
C VAL A 343 4.80 -5.83 -16.90
N LEU A 344 3.54 -5.48 -16.64
CA LEU A 344 2.40 -6.30 -17.01
C LEU A 344 2.20 -6.37 -18.53
N ARG A 345 2.42 -5.26 -19.25
CA ARG A 345 2.39 -5.19 -20.71
C ARG A 345 3.45 -6.07 -21.36
N LEU A 346 4.68 -6.06 -20.81
CA LEU A 346 5.78 -6.89 -21.29
C LEU A 346 5.52 -8.37 -21.08
N TRP A 347 4.98 -8.74 -19.92
CA TRP A 347 4.54 -10.10 -19.67
C TRP A 347 3.48 -10.53 -20.68
N ALA A 348 2.44 -9.71 -20.91
CA ALA A 348 1.34 -10.01 -21.81
C ALA A 348 1.75 -10.08 -23.30
N ASN A 349 2.88 -9.44 -23.66
CA ASN A 349 3.47 -9.46 -25.01
C ASN A 349 4.82 -10.18 -25.00
N PRO A 350 4.85 -11.50 -24.80
CA PRO A 350 6.09 -12.24 -24.68
C PRO A 350 6.78 -12.41 -26.05
N GLU A 351 8.12 -12.57 -26.04
CA GLU A 351 8.93 -12.89 -27.22
C GLU A 351 8.57 -14.26 -27.82
N SER A 352 8.14 -15.20 -26.97
CA SER A 352 7.56 -16.48 -27.38
C SER A 352 6.15 -16.59 -26.82
N THR A 353 5.18 -17.05 -27.62
CA THR A 353 3.78 -17.09 -27.20
C THR A 353 3.56 -17.95 -25.94
N HIS A 354 2.78 -17.42 -25.00
CA HIS A 354 2.27 -18.18 -23.86
C HIS A 354 1.55 -19.45 -24.31
N GLN A 355 1.58 -20.47 -23.47
CA GLN A 355 0.93 -21.75 -23.73
C GLN A 355 -0.17 -22.02 -22.71
N ALA A 356 -1.37 -22.31 -23.19
CA ALA A 356 -2.53 -22.62 -22.37
C ALA A 356 -2.83 -24.13 -22.37
N THR A 357 -3.21 -24.67 -21.21
CA THR A 357 -3.83 -25.98 -21.06
C THR A 357 -5.22 -25.79 -20.47
N LEU A 358 -6.22 -26.42 -21.08
CA LEU A 358 -7.62 -26.25 -20.73
C LEU A 358 -8.05 -27.30 -19.70
N TYR A 359 -8.71 -26.83 -18.63
CA TYR A 359 -9.18 -27.64 -17.52
C TYR A 359 -10.67 -27.39 -17.28
N VAL A 360 -11.35 -28.43 -16.80
CA VAL A 360 -12.64 -28.25 -16.12
C VAL A 360 -12.58 -28.94 -14.77
N LEU A 361 -12.65 -28.15 -13.70
CA LEU A 361 -12.70 -28.62 -12.31
C LEU A 361 -14.11 -28.39 -11.78
N ASP A 362 -14.88 -29.45 -11.56
CA ASP A 362 -16.24 -29.33 -11.00
C ASP A 362 -17.08 -28.22 -11.68
N GLU A 363 -17.21 -28.28 -13.01
CA GLU A 363 -17.92 -27.29 -13.86
C GLU A 363 -17.28 -25.89 -13.96
N LEU A 364 -16.13 -25.63 -13.32
CA LEU A 364 -15.38 -24.38 -13.48
C LEU A 364 -14.44 -24.48 -14.69
N PRO A 365 -14.62 -23.66 -15.73
CA PRO A 365 -13.69 -23.58 -16.84
C PRO A 365 -12.42 -22.85 -16.40
N LEU A 366 -11.29 -23.52 -16.57
CA LEU A 366 -9.97 -23.09 -16.08
C LEU A 366 -8.95 -23.15 -17.22
N VAL A 367 -8.01 -22.23 -17.19
CA VAL A 367 -6.87 -22.20 -18.10
C VAL A 367 -5.60 -22.18 -17.27
N GLY A 368 -4.78 -23.23 -17.38
CA GLY A 368 -3.40 -23.20 -16.88
C GLY A 368 -2.51 -22.56 -17.94
N ILE A 369 -1.73 -21.56 -17.57
CA ILE A 369 -0.84 -20.83 -18.48
C ILE A 369 0.61 -21.13 -18.10
N LYS A 370 1.38 -21.57 -19.09
CA LYS A 370 2.84 -21.54 -19.05
C LYS A 370 3.34 -20.29 -19.74
N PHE A 371 4.20 -19.54 -19.07
CA PHE A 371 4.76 -18.33 -19.61
C PHE A 371 5.74 -18.64 -20.73
N GLY A 372 5.64 -17.89 -21.83
CA GLY A 372 6.75 -17.84 -22.78
C GLY A 372 7.83 -16.90 -22.24
N GLY A 373 8.97 -16.82 -22.92
CA GLY A 373 9.99 -15.82 -22.62
C GLY A 373 9.43 -14.42 -22.84
N TYR A 374 9.48 -13.57 -21.82
CA TYR A 374 9.10 -12.15 -21.89
C TYR A 374 10.26 -11.29 -21.38
N SER A 375 10.32 -10.06 -21.86
CA SER A 375 11.29 -9.07 -21.41
C SER A 375 10.92 -8.53 -20.01
N LEU A 376 11.93 -8.26 -19.18
CA LEU A 376 11.78 -7.61 -17.89
C LEU A 376 12.25 -6.16 -17.98
N LEU A 377 11.67 -5.28 -17.14
CA LEU A 377 12.21 -3.93 -16.98
C LEU A 377 13.66 -3.99 -16.50
N GLN A 378 14.47 -3.02 -16.94
CA GLN A 378 15.84 -2.87 -16.45
C GLN A 378 15.88 -2.82 -14.91
N GLY A 379 16.83 -3.53 -14.31
CA GLY A 379 16.97 -3.61 -12.85
C GLY A 379 15.99 -4.54 -12.15
N THR A 380 14.99 -5.10 -12.85
CA THR A 380 14.09 -6.10 -12.29
C THR A 380 14.58 -7.51 -12.60
N ASP A 381 14.63 -8.37 -11.58
CA ASP A 381 15.07 -9.76 -11.72
C ASP A 381 13.88 -10.74 -11.83
N LYS A 382 12.64 -10.28 -11.53
CA LYS A 382 11.43 -11.12 -11.44
C LYS A 382 10.16 -10.33 -11.73
N PHE A 383 9.17 -11.02 -12.28
CA PHE A 383 7.79 -10.57 -12.38
C PHE A 383 6.89 -11.46 -11.53
N THR A 384 5.89 -10.88 -10.89
CA THR A 384 4.83 -11.62 -10.21
C THR A 384 3.51 -11.06 -10.68
N LEU A 385 2.61 -11.94 -11.12
CA LEU A 385 1.29 -11.51 -11.55
C LEU A 385 0.55 -10.87 -10.39
N PRO A 386 -0.14 -9.73 -10.62
CA PRO A 386 -1.04 -9.18 -9.63
C PRO A 386 -2.06 -10.23 -9.19
N GLU A 387 -2.28 -10.35 -7.87
CA GLU A 387 -3.42 -11.09 -7.36
C GLU A 387 -4.69 -10.49 -7.98
N HIS A 388 -5.63 -11.35 -8.37
CA HIS A 388 -6.93 -10.91 -8.88
C HIS A 388 -6.87 -10.06 -10.17
N LEU A 389 -5.83 -10.26 -10.99
CA LEU A 389 -5.75 -9.67 -12.33
C LEU A 389 -6.92 -10.17 -13.21
N TYR A 390 -7.69 -9.25 -13.76
CA TYR A 390 -8.62 -9.53 -14.86
C TYR A 390 -7.89 -9.43 -16.19
N ALA A 391 -8.22 -10.33 -17.12
CA ALA A 391 -7.67 -10.32 -18.45
C ALA A 391 -8.64 -10.95 -19.46
N ASP A 392 -8.62 -10.45 -20.68
CA ASP A 392 -9.21 -11.14 -21.82
C ASP A 392 -8.16 -12.09 -22.43
N ILE A 393 -8.53 -13.36 -22.56
CA ILE A 393 -7.65 -14.47 -22.95
C ILE A 393 -8.15 -15.02 -24.28
N THR A 394 -7.36 -14.85 -25.34
CA THR A 394 -7.64 -15.42 -26.66
C THR A 394 -6.84 -16.70 -26.88
N ILE A 395 -7.53 -17.82 -27.04
CA ILE A 395 -6.94 -19.15 -27.21
C ILE A 395 -7.13 -19.62 -28.65
N THR A 396 -6.04 -20.05 -29.30
CA THR A 396 -6.10 -20.57 -30.67
C THR A 396 -6.34 -22.09 -30.65
N LEU A 397 -7.59 -22.50 -30.91
CA LEU A 397 -7.98 -23.91 -30.94
C LEU A 397 -7.87 -24.53 -32.35
N PRO A 398 -7.65 -25.85 -32.47
CA PRO A 398 -7.59 -26.53 -33.76
C PRO A 398 -8.87 -26.35 -34.59
N GLY A 399 -8.75 -25.85 -35.82
CA GLY A 399 -9.90 -25.64 -36.70
C GLY A 399 -10.80 -24.45 -36.33
N ALA A 400 -10.41 -23.62 -35.36
CA ALA A 400 -11.06 -22.37 -34.99
C ALA A 400 -10.16 -21.17 -35.35
N GLY A 401 -10.76 -19.98 -35.53
CA GLY A 401 -10.04 -18.73 -35.25
C GLY A 401 -9.78 -18.60 -33.74
N GLY A 402 -9.00 -17.60 -33.32
CA GLY A 402 -8.80 -17.33 -31.88
C GLY A 402 -10.13 -17.12 -31.16
N VAL A 403 -10.35 -17.82 -30.04
CA VAL A 403 -11.55 -17.70 -29.21
C VAL A 403 -11.21 -16.90 -27.96
N GLU A 404 -11.92 -15.80 -27.75
CA GLU A 404 -11.70 -14.87 -26.64
C GLU A 404 -12.57 -15.20 -25.43
N PHE A 405 -11.96 -15.14 -24.24
CA PHE A 405 -12.59 -15.39 -22.96
C PHE A 405 -12.21 -14.31 -21.95
N ALA A 406 -13.20 -13.70 -21.28
CA ALA A 406 -12.91 -12.90 -20.09
C ALA A 406 -12.55 -13.85 -18.95
N ALA A 407 -11.43 -13.60 -18.29
CA ALA A 407 -10.90 -14.47 -17.26
C ALA A 407 -10.26 -13.68 -16.11
N PHE A 408 -10.03 -14.38 -15.01
CA PHE A 408 -9.50 -13.81 -13.79
C PHE A 408 -8.42 -14.68 -13.19
N HIS A 409 -7.31 -14.07 -12.79
CA HIS A 409 -6.15 -14.75 -12.23
C HIS A 409 -6.52 -15.49 -10.94
N TYR A 410 -6.24 -16.79 -10.93
CA TYR A 410 -6.49 -17.70 -9.84
C TYR A 410 -5.17 -18.16 -9.19
N PRO A 411 -4.74 -17.54 -8.08
CA PRO A 411 -3.43 -17.78 -7.49
C PRO A 411 -3.28 -19.15 -6.80
N SER A 412 -4.30 -20.01 -6.79
CA SER A 412 -4.24 -21.28 -6.05
C SER A 412 -5.10 -22.38 -6.67
N ALA A 413 -4.67 -22.96 -7.78
CA ALA A 413 -5.37 -24.09 -8.37
C ALA A 413 -4.93 -25.43 -7.74
N LEU A 414 -5.45 -25.67 -6.53
CA LEU A 414 -5.26 -26.91 -5.77
C LEU A 414 -5.57 -28.14 -6.63
N GLY A 415 -4.66 -29.12 -6.65
CA GLY A 415 -4.81 -30.37 -7.41
C GLY A 415 -4.59 -30.27 -8.92
N LEU A 416 -4.33 -29.08 -9.48
CA LEU A 416 -3.98 -28.95 -10.89
C LEU A 416 -2.48 -29.23 -11.15
N PRO A 417 -2.12 -29.77 -12.33
CA PRO A 417 -0.73 -29.96 -12.68
C PRO A 417 0.02 -28.63 -12.83
N LYS A 418 1.28 -28.53 -12.38
CA LYS A 418 2.06 -27.28 -12.33
C LYS A 418 2.04 -26.47 -13.64
N HIS A 419 1.59 -25.22 -13.54
CA HIS A 419 1.67 -24.14 -14.52
C HIS A 419 2.26 -22.88 -13.85
N ASP A 420 2.61 -21.86 -14.62
CA ASP A 420 3.13 -20.60 -14.08
C ASP A 420 2.02 -19.69 -13.53
N ALA A 421 0.81 -19.81 -14.10
CA ALA A 421 -0.40 -19.18 -13.58
C ALA A 421 -1.65 -19.96 -13.95
N TYR A 422 -2.76 -19.73 -13.24
CA TYR A 422 -4.07 -20.22 -13.62
C TYR A 422 -5.06 -19.07 -13.72
N PHE A 423 -6.00 -19.19 -14.65
CA PHE A 423 -7.08 -18.25 -14.82
C PHE A 423 -8.40 -19.00 -14.84
N VAL A 424 -9.41 -18.47 -14.15
CA VAL A 424 -10.79 -18.94 -14.28
C VAL A 424 -11.49 -18.13 -15.35
N ILE A 425 -12.09 -18.82 -16.31
CA ILE A 425 -12.88 -18.17 -17.34
C ILE A 425 -14.25 -17.78 -16.75
N THR A 426 -14.61 -16.52 -16.91
CA THR A 426 -15.82 -15.91 -16.34
C THR A 426 -16.84 -15.48 -17.40
N SER A 427 -16.53 -15.65 -18.68
CA SER A 427 -17.42 -15.35 -19.81
C SER A 427 -18.27 -16.54 -20.29
N ILE A 428 -17.97 -17.76 -19.85
CA ILE A 428 -18.64 -18.98 -20.30
C ILE A 428 -18.81 -19.98 -19.16
N GLU A 429 -19.90 -20.74 -19.16
CA GLU A 429 -20.14 -21.81 -18.20
C GLU A 429 -19.37 -23.09 -18.57
N GLY A 430 -18.99 -23.91 -17.59
CA GLY A 430 -18.21 -25.14 -17.85
C GLY A 430 -18.89 -26.14 -18.80
N SER A 431 -20.22 -26.25 -18.77
CA SER A 431 -20.96 -27.11 -19.70
C SER A 431 -20.87 -26.65 -21.15
N HIS A 432 -21.02 -25.34 -21.41
CA HIS A 432 -20.84 -24.75 -22.73
C HIS A 432 -19.38 -24.76 -23.16
N PHE A 433 -18.45 -24.53 -22.24
CA PHE A 433 -17.03 -24.63 -22.49
C PHE A 433 -16.62 -26.04 -22.93
N ARG A 434 -17.20 -27.08 -22.31
CA ARG A 434 -17.03 -28.47 -22.75
C ARG A 434 -17.54 -28.71 -24.16
N GLN A 435 -18.73 -28.20 -24.46
CA GLN A 435 -19.30 -28.35 -25.80
C GLN A 435 -18.43 -27.66 -26.85
N LEU A 436 -17.95 -26.45 -26.54
CA LEU A 436 -17.04 -25.68 -27.38
C LEU A 436 -15.74 -26.44 -27.67
N CYS A 437 -15.09 -26.97 -26.64
CA CYS A 437 -13.85 -27.73 -26.83
C CYS A 437 -14.07 -29.01 -27.65
N ARG A 438 -15.16 -29.73 -27.40
CA ARG A 438 -15.53 -30.91 -28.21
C ARG A 438 -15.78 -30.54 -29.68
N TYR A 439 -16.49 -29.44 -29.92
CA TYR A 439 -16.78 -28.95 -31.27
C TYR A 439 -15.49 -28.68 -32.06
N TYR A 440 -14.52 -28.03 -31.42
CA TYR A 440 -13.21 -27.73 -32.02
C TYR A 440 -12.16 -28.83 -31.84
N LYS A 441 -12.57 -30.04 -31.40
CA LYS A 441 -11.67 -31.19 -31.16
C LYS A 441 -10.47 -30.84 -30.26
N ALA A 442 -10.64 -29.89 -29.34
CA ALA A 442 -9.65 -29.55 -28.33
C ALA A 442 -9.76 -30.54 -27.17
N GLU A 443 -8.65 -31.17 -26.80
CA GLU A 443 -8.61 -32.11 -25.68
C GLU A 443 -8.73 -31.37 -24.34
N LEU A 444 -9.68 -31.79 -23.49
CA LEU A 444 -9.92 -31.21 -22.17
C LEU A 444 -9.45 -32.16 -21.08
N THR A 445 -8.78 -31.61 -20.06
CA THR A 445 -8.49 -32.38 -18.85
C THR A 445 -9.65 -32.22 -17.86
N ASP A 446 -10.50 -33.24 -17.75
CA ASP A 446 -11.57 -33.30 -16.75
C ASP A 446 -10.99 -33.72 -15.39
N LEU A 447 -11.15 -32.87 -14.37
CA LEU A 447 -10.76 -33.15 -12.99
C LEU A 447 -11.98 -33.07 -12.09
N LYS A 448 -12.10 -34.02 -11.16
CA LYS A 448 -13.12 -34.02 -10.09
C LYS A 448 -12.42 -33.69 -8.77
N ALA A 449 -12.98 -32.79 -7.96
CA ALA A 449 -12.46 -32.52 -6.62
C ALA A 449 -12.30 -33.82 -5.82
N GLY A 450 -11.19 -33.94 -5.10
CA GLY A 450 -10.88 -35.08 -4.25
C GLY A 450 -10.24 -36.28 -4.95
N ASN A 451 -10.10 -36.32 -6.28
CA ASN A 451 -9.29 -37.35 -6.94
C ASN A 451 -7.80 -36.99 -6.87
N PRO A 452 -6.92 -37.88 -6.36
CA PRO A 452 -5.49 -37.63 -6.40
C PRO A 452 -5.02 -37.53 -7.85
N ALA A 453 -4.15 -36.56 -8.15
CA ALA A 453 -3.46 -36.52 -9.43
C ALA A 453 -2.81 -37.89 -9.67
N PRO A 454 -2.91 -38.47 -10.90
CA PRO A 454 -2.38 -39.80 -11.16
C PRO A 454 -0.90 -39.85 -10.78
N LYS A 455 -0.54 -40.74 -9.83
CA LYS A 455 0.82 -40.89 -9.26
C LYS A 455 1.89 -41.18 -10.33
N HIS A 456 1.47 -41.67 -11.49
CA HIS A 456 2.29 -41.77 -12.69
C HIS A 456 1.52 -41.16 -13.86
N PRO A 457 1.84 -39.93 -14.31
CA PRO A 457 1.32 -39.47 -15.57
C PRO A 457 1.89 -40.40 -16.64
N ARG A 458 1.05 -41.26 -17.23
CA ARG A 458 1.37 -41.79 -18.56
C ARG A 458 1.70 -40.57 -19.41
N SER A 459 2.77 -40.67 -20.19
CA SER A 459 3.29 -39.66 -21.11
C SER A 459 2.26 -39.29 -22.19
N ILE A 460 1.13 -38.72 -21.78
CA ILE A 460 0.19 -38.03 -22.65
C ILE A 460 0.80 -36.64 -22.75
N GLU A 461 1.45 -36.35 -23.87
CA GLU A 461 1.79 -34.98 -24.26
C GLU A 461 0.51 -34.16 -24.14
N ARG A 462 0.40 -33.34 -23.10
CA ARG A 462 -0.78 -32.50 -22.92
C ARG A 462 -0.79 -31.47 -24.03
N GLN A 463 -1.85 -31.46 -24.82
CA GLN A 463 -2.03 -30.49 -25.88
C GLN A 463 -2.02 -29.08 -25.28
N SER A 464 -1.04 -28.26 -25.68
CA SER A 464 -1.00 -26.85 -25.32
C SER A 464 -1.42 -25.99 -26.50
N PHE A 465 -2.13 -24.91 -26.21
CA PHE A 465 -2.63 -23.98 -27.20
C PHE A 465 -1.92 -22.64 -27.05
N ALA A 466 -1.58 -22.01 -28.16
CA ALA A 466 -1.08 -20.65 -28.15
C ALA A 466 -2.15 -19.70 -27.57
N VAL A 467 -1.74 -18.80 -26.68
CA VAL A 467 -2.63 -17.85 -26.03
C VAL A 467 -2.11 -16.42 -26.10
N ARG A 468 -3.01 -15.48 -26.40
CA ARG A 468 -2.80 -14.03 -26.29
C ARG A 468 -3.60 -13.52 -25.10
N ILE A 469 -3.00 -12.65 -24.30
CA ILE A 469 -3.58 -12.14 -23.06
C ILE A 469 -3.64 -10.62 -23.16
N GLU A 470 -4.80 -10.04 -22.88
CA GLU A 470 -5.01 -8.60 -22.76
C GLU A 470 -5.36 -8.28 -21.30
N PRO A 471 -4.39 -7.85 -20.48
CA PRO A 471 -4.62 -7.56 -19.07
C PRO A 471 -5.43 -6.28 -18.87
N HIS A 472 -6.33 -6.28 -17.89
CA HIS A 472 -7.06 -5.08 -17.47
C HIS A 472 -6.26 -4.32 -16.42
N TYR A 473 -5.85 -3.10 -16.74
CA TYR A 473 -5.09 -2.24 -15.82
C TYR A 473 -6.02 -1.64 -14.75
N ASN A 474 -5.63 -1.74 -13.47
CA ASN A 474 -6.41 -1.20 -12.35
C ASN A 474 -5.75 0.06 -11.77
N SER A 475 -6.10 1.20 -12.33
CA SER A 475 -5.58 2.51 -11.89
C SER A 475 -6.30 3.11 -10.69
N PHE A 476 -7.27 2.42 -10.06
CA PHE A 476 -8.11 2.98 -8.99
C PHE A 476 -7.31 3.63 -7.86
N THR A 477 -6.30 2.92 -7.34
CA THR A 477 -5.46 3.45 -6.26
C THR A 477 -4.67 4.67 -6.72
N CYS A 478 -4.03 4.63 -7.90
CA CYS A 478 -3.26 5.75 -8.44
C CYS A 478 -4.17 6.97 -8.71
N HIS A 479 -5.33 6.76 -9.32
CA HIS A 479 -6.31 7.81 -9.57
C HIS A 479 -6.80 8.44 -8.25
N GLY A 480 -7.14 7.61 -7.25
CA GLY A 480 -7.51 8.06 -5.91
C GLY A 480 -6.40 8.88 -5.22
N GLN A 481 -5.14 8.48 -5.37
CA GLN A 481 -3.98 9.22 -4.87
C GLN A 481 -3.83 10.58 -5.56
N LEU A 482 -3.89 10.63 -6.90
CA LEU A 482 -3.79 11.88 -7.65
C LEU A 482 -4.95 12.83 -7.34
N LYS A 483 -6.17 12.30 -7.22
CA LYS A 483 -7.35 13.07 -6.81
C LYS A 483 -7.22 13.62 -5.39
N THR A 484 -6.65 12.84 -4.47
CA THR A 484 -6.34 13.28 -3.10
C THR A 484 -5.38 14.48 -3.12
N LEU A 485 -4.31 14.42 -3.92
CA LEU A 485 -3.34 15.52 -4.02
C LEU A 485 -3.94 16.77 -4.64
N GLN A 486 -4.79 16.60 -5.67
CA GLN A 486 -5.55 17.70 -6.26
C GLN A 486 -6.36 18.44 -5.19
N LEU A 487 -7.12 17.71 -4.37
CA LEU A 487 -7.98 18.30 -3.32
C LEU A 487 -7.17 18.87 -2.15
N LEU A 488 -6.10 18.18 -1.74
CA LEU A 488 -5.25 18.59 -0.61
C LEU A 488 -4.47 19.87 -0.91
N CYS A 489 -4.05 20.08 -2.15
CA CYS A 489 -3.21 21.21 -2.54
C CYS A 489 -4.00 22.39 -3.16
N GLN A 490 -5.32 22.25 -3.29
CA GLN A 490 -6.21 23.33 -3.74
C GLN A 490 -6.68 24.20 -2.56
N ASN A 491 -6.86 25.50 -2.81
CA ASN A 491 -7.42 26.41 -1.82
C ASN A 491 -8.91 26.09 -1.59
N GLY A 492 -9.32 25.91 -0.33
CA GLY A 492 -10.70 25.57 0.02
C GLY A 492 -10.81 24.94 1.41
N ALA A 493 -11.72 23.98 1.58
CA ALA A 493 -11.98 23.29 2.86
C ALA A 493 -10.73 22.62 3.48
N ASN A 494 -9.72 22.32 2.67
CA ASN A 494 -8.49 21.65 3.10
C ASN A 494 -7.37 22.60 3.54
N GLN A 495 -7.58 23.92 3.48
CA GLN A 495 -6.54 24.90 3.79
C GLN A 495 -5.96 24.75 5.21
N ARG A 496 -6.75 24.27 6.17
CA ARG A 496 -6.29 23.98 7.54
C ARG A 496 -5.14 22.95 7.56
N TRP A 497 -5.10 22.03 6.60
CA TRP A 497 -4.11 20.96 6.57
C TRP A 497 -2.78 21.38 5.95
N HIS A 498 -2.73 22.53 5.27
CA HIS A 498 -1.54 22.96 4.51
C HIS A 498 -0.31 23.13 5.41
N ARG A 499 -0.46 23.65 6.64
CA ARG A 499 0.68 23.83 7.56
C ARG A 499 1.26 22.49 8.02
N ILE A 500 0.39 21.51 8.29
CA ILE A 500 0.77 20.14 8.62
C ILE A 500 1.45 19.48 7.41
N LEU A 501 0.86 19.58 6.21
CA LEU A 501 1.46 19.03 5.00
C LEU A 501 2.88 19.57 4.77
N LEU A 502 3.06 20.89 4.82
CA LEU A 502 4.36 21.54 4.59
C LEU A 502 5.39 21.19 5.68
N ASN A 503 4.96 20.98 6.93
CA ASN A 503 5.80 20.53 8.05
C ASN A 503 6.92 21.53 8.44
N GLN A 504 6.73 22.82 8.13
CA GLN A 504 7.76 23.87 8.33
C GLN A 504 7.60 24.70 9.62
N GLN A 505 6.38 24.82 10.14
CA GLN A 505 6.02 25.81 11.18
C GLN A 505 4.96 25.28 12.15
N HIS A 506 5.37 24.37 13.04
CA HIS A 506 4.45 23.78 14.02
C HIS A 506 3.97 24.76 15.08
N ASP A 507 4.78 25.76 15.39
CA ASP A 507 4.48 26.85 16.32
C ASP A 507 3.28 27.70 15.89
N ALA A 508 2.96 27.70 14.60
CA ALA A 508 1.84 28.46 14.06
C ALA A 508 0.55 27.64 13.91
N ILE A 509 0.56 26.35 14.23
CA ILE A 509 -0.62 25.47 14.08
C ILE A 509 -1.56 25.70 15.28
N ALA A 510 -2.86 25.91 15.01
CA ALA A 510 -3.83 26.19 16.06
C ALA A 510 -4.17 24.91 16.86
N GLU A 511 -4.49 25.05 18.15
CA GLU A 511 -5.07 23.95 18.92
C GLU A 511 -6.58 23.83 18.63
N VAL A 512 -7.05 22.62 18.35
CA VAL A 512 -8.46 22.31 18.10
C VAL A 512 -8.96 21.30 19.11
N ASP A 513 -10.14 21.57 19.65
CA ASP A 513 -10.89 20.63 20.49
C ASP A 513 -11.78 19.75 19.61
N MET A 514 -11.42 18.47 19.48
CA MET A 514 -12.15 17.53 18.63
C MET A 514 -13.53 17.14 19.18
N THR A 515 -13.86 17.47 20.44
CA THR A 515 -15.11 17.06 21.08
C THR A 515 -16.22 18.12 21.01
N LYS A 516 -15.90 19.33 20.55
CA LYS A 516 -16.86 20.44 20.47
C LYS A 516 -17.76 20.37 19.23
N ASP A 517 -18.91 21.03 19.34
CA ASP A 517 -19.99 21.02 18.34
C ASP A 517 -20.74 19.67 18.26
N ALA A 518 -20.58 18.81 19.28
CA ALA A 518 -21.45 17.65 19.47
C ALA A 518 -22.84 18.14 19.91
N ASP A 519 -23.87 17.84 19.11
CA ASP A 519 -25.26 18.14 19.46
C ASP A 519 -25.82 17.03 20.37
N ILE A 520 -25.36 17.06 21.63
CA ILE A 520 -25.74 16.20 22.77
C ILE A 520 -25.81 17.04 24.05
N SER A 521 -26.46 16.54 25.10
CA SER A 521 -26.50 17.24 26.40
C SER A 521 -25.17 17.13 27.16
N GLU A 522 -24.84 18.12 28.00
CA GLU A 522 -23.66 18.05 28.91
C GLU A 522 -23.63 16.77 29.74
N LYS A 523 -24.79 16.26 30.15
CA LYS A 523 -24.91 15.02 30.93
C LYS A 523 -24.49 13.80 30.11
N GLU A 524 -24.86 13.74 28.83
CA GLU A 524 -24.47 12.65 27.92
C GLU A 524 -22.98 12.72 27.59
N GLU A 525 -22.45 13.92 27.39
CA GLU A 525 -21.01 14.15 27.17
C GLU A 525 -20.18 13.66 28.37
N GLU A 526 -20.57 14.07 29.58
CA GLU A 526 -19.91 13.66 30.83
C GLU A 526 -20.01 12.14 31.04
N GLN A 527 -21.15 11.53 30.71
CA GLN A 527 -21.30 10.08 30.79
C GLN A 527 -20.41 9.35 29.77
N ALA A 528 -20.33 9.84 28.53
CA ALA A 528 -19.45 9.29 27.51
C ALA A 528 -17.98 9.42 27.91
N TYR A 529 -17.59 10.54 28.50
CA TYR A 529 -16.22 10.77 28.96
C TYR A 529 -15.85 9.88 30.15
N ARG A 530 -16.75 9.70 31.12
CA ARG A 530 -16.54 8.73 32.22
C ARG A 530 -16.33 7.32 31.70
N GLN A 531 -17.14 6.89 30.73
CA GLN A 531 -16.95 5.58 30.11
C GLN A 531 -15.62 5.44 29.37
N LEU A 532 -15.14 6.51 28.73
CA LEU A 532 -13.80 6.52 28.13
C LEU A 532 -12.71 6.33 29.20
N VAL A 533 -12.80 7.03 30.32
CA VAL A 533 -11.83 6.93 31.43
C VAL A 533 -11.91 5.57 32.13
N ASP A 534 -13.11 5.03 32.32
CA ASP A 534 -13.36 3.76 33.01
C ASP A 534 -13.17 2.53 32.10
N PHE A 535 -12.96 2.74 30.79
CA PHE A 535 -12.82 1.68 29.79
C PHE A 535 -11.74 0.64 30.15
N MET A 536 -10.61 1.11 30.67
CA MET A 536 -9.55 0.28 31.25
C MET A 536 -8.65 1.16 32.16
N PRO A 537 -7.81 0.58 33.04
CA PRO A 537 -6.88 1.36 33.85
C PRO A 537 -5.78 1.99 32.99
N TRP A 538 -6.04 3.18 32.46
CA TRP A 538 -5.11 3.92 31.63
C TRP A 538 -3.88 4.37 32.41
N ASN A 539 -2.70 4.18 31.82
CA ASN A 539 -1.47 4.76 32.37
C ASN A 539 -1.35 6.25 32.01
N ALA A 540 -0.38 6.96 32.60
CA ALA A 540 -0.20 8.39 32.39
C ALA A 540 0.08 8.79 30.92
N GLU A 541 0.71 7.92 30.14
CA GLU A 541 1.00 8.17 28.71
C GLU A 541 -0.28 8.03 27.87
N GLN A 542 -1.12 7.04 28.18
CA GLN A 542 -2.41 6.81 27.55
C GLN A 542 -3.42 7.91 27.93
N MET A 543 -3.41 8.38 29.18
CA MET A 543 -4.22 9.53 29.61
C MET A 543 -3.86 10.82 28.86
N LYS A 544 -2.58 11.05 28.56
CA LYS A 544 -2.16 12.18 27.70
C LYS A 544 -2.76 12.10 26.30
N VAL A 545 -2.97 10.89 25.76
CA VAL A 545 -3.67 10.72 24.48
C VAL A 545 -5.13 11.16 24.64
N ILE A 546 -5.82 10.65 25.66
CA ILE A 546 -7.22 10.96 25.95
C ILE A 546 -7.43 12.46 26.18
N GLU A 547 -6.56 13.13 26.93
CA GLU A 547 -6.65 14.58 27.17
C GLU A 547 -6.28 15.39 25.91
N GLY A 548 -5.36 14.88 25.09
CA GLY A 548 -4.86 15.56 23.91
C GLY A 548 -5.90 15.77 22.80
N ILE A 549 -7.01 15.01 22.80
CA ILE A 549 -8.10 15.23 21.84
C ILE A 549 -8.75 16.62 21.95
N ARG A 550 -8.58 17.30 23.09
CA ARG A 550 -9.13 18.65 23.32
C ARG A 550 -8.20 19.78 22.85
N LYS A 551 -6.96 19.46 22.49
CA LYS A 551 -5.90 20.44 22.15
C LYS A 551 -5.01 19.95 21.00
N ALA A 552 -5.62 19.28 20.04
CA ALA A 552 -4.86 18.68 18.95
C ALA A 552 -4.48 19.73 17.89
N PRO A 553 -3.22 19.77 17.43
CA PRO A 553 -2.78 20.70 16.39
C PRO A 553 -3.60 20.55 15.10
N ASP A 554 -4.39 21.58 14.75
CA ASP A 554 -5.40 21.61 13.69
C ASP A 554 -6.31 20.36 13.65
N GLY A 555 -6.53 19.74 14.82
CA GLY A 555 -7.33 18.53 14.98
C GLY A 555 -6.59 17.24 14.62
N MET A 556 -5.27 17.25 14.47
CA MET A 556 -4.46 16.03 14.23
C MET A 556 -3.68 15.62 15.47
N GLN A 557 -3.87 14.38 15.93
CA GLN A 557 -3.12 13.79 17.03
C GLN A 557 -2.32 12.58 16.55
N ILE A 558 -1.02 12.55 16.83
CA ILE A 558 -0.14 11.43 16.50
C ILE A 558 0.21 10.67 17.78
N VAL A 559 0.01 9.35 17.74
CA VAL A 559 0.33 8.43 18.84
C VAL A 559 1.31 7.38 18.33
N LEU A 560 2.56 7.49 18.78
CA LEU A 560 3.60 6.52 18.45
C LEU A 560 3.84 5.61 19.65
N GLY A 561 3.99 4.32 19.40
CA GLY A 561 4.34 3.40 20.45
C GLY A 561 4.73 2.01 19.92
N PRO A 562 5.65 1.30 20.58
CA PRO A 562 5.98 -0.08 20.28
C PRO A 562 4.78 -1.02 20.28
N ALA A 563 5.03 -2.26 19.86
CA ALA A 563 4.08 -3.34 20.03
C ALA A 563 3.72 -3.54 21.52
N GLY A 564 2.43 -3.67 21.82
CA GLY A 564 1.95 -3.94 23.19
C GLY A 564 1.71 -2.74 24.10
N THR A 565 1.85 -1.50 23.63
CA THR A 565 1.62 -0.29 24.45
C THR A 565 0.15 0.17 24.57
N GLY A 566 -0.79 -0.61 24.04
CA GLY A 566 -2.23 -0.32 24.12
C GLY A 566 -2.77 0.66 23.07
N LYS A 567 -2.04 0.92 21.98
CA LYS A 567 -2.49 1.79 20.86
C LYS A 567 -3.89 1.42 20.35
N THR A 568 -4.11 0.14 20.04
CA THR A 568 -5.38 -0.31 19.47
C THR A 568 -6.53 -0.24 20.48
N SER A 569 -6.25 -0.46 21.78
CA SER A 569 -7.24 -0.27 22.86
C SER A 569 -7.62 1.20 23.04
N LEU A 570 -6.65 2.12 22.94
CA LEU A 570 -6.93 3.55 22.93
C LEU A 570 -7.80 3.94 21.73
N GLN A 571 -7.48 3.43 20.54
CA GLN A 571 -8.28 3.69 19.35
C GLN A 571 -9.72 3.22 19.52
N GLU A 572 -9.94 2.04 20.10
CA GLU A 572 -11.28 1.50 20.40
C GLU A 572 -12.07 2.39 21.36
N ALA A 573 -11.46 2.78 22.46
CA ALA A 573 -12.10 3.62 23.46
C ALA A 573 -12.45 5.00 22.90
N LEU A 574 -11.51 5.63 22.18
CA LEU A 574 -11.71 6.93 21.56
C LEU A 574 -12.76 6.88 20.44
N ALA A 575 -12.71 5.87 19.58
CA ALA A 575 -13.70 5.67 18.52
C ALA A 575 -15.11 5.51 19.10
N THR A 576 -15.25 4.71 20.16
CA THR A 576 -16.52 4.53 20.87
C THR A 576 -17.00 5.83 21.51
N TYR A 577 -16.08 6.59 22.13
CA TYR A 577 -16.38 7.89 22.72
C TYR A 577 -16.94 8.88 21.68
N PHE A 578 -16.23 9.10 20.56
CA PHE A 578 -16.71 10.01 19.51
C PHE A 578 -17.99 9.54 18.83
N TRP A 579 -18.19 8.22 18.69
CA TRP A 579 -19.47 7.68 18.25
C TRP A 579 -20.60 7.98 19.24
N ARG A 580 -20.36 7.89 20.56
CA ARG A 580 -21.35 8.31 21.57
C ARG A 580 -21.65 9.81 21.52
N LEU A 581 -20.67 10.63 21.13
CA LEU A 581 -20.88 12.07 20.94
C LEU A 581 -21.74 12.44 19.72
N GLY A 582 -22.17 11.47 18.90
CA GLY A 582 -22.98 11.73 17.71
C GLY A 582 -22.19 11.89 16.41
N TYR A 583 -20.86 11.77 16.43
CA TYR A 583 -20.04 11.85 15.22
C TYR A 583 -20.06 10.57 14.39
N HIS A 584 -19.72 10.72 13.11
CA HIS A 584 -19.30 9.60 12.29
C HIS A 584 -17.84 9.26 12.61
N VAL A 585 -17.53 7.98 12.62
CA VAL A 585 -16.20 7.43 12.88
C VAL A 585 -15.78 6.62 11.66
N LEU A 586 -14.67 7.02 11.06
CA LEU A 586 -14.04 6.28 9.97
C LEU A 586 -12.72 5.71 10.49
N ALA A 587 -12.67 4.41 10.71
CA ALA A 587 -11.48 3.74 11.21
C ALA A 587 -10.79 2.94 10.10
N LEU A 588 -9.50 3.19 9.91
CA LEU A 588 -8.75 2.78 8.74
C LEU A 588 -7.49 2.03 9.13
N ALA A 589 -7.02 1.18 8.22
CA ALA A 589 -5.73 0.53 8.33
C ALA A 589 -5.11 0.31 6.93
N PRO A 590 -3.78 0.18 6.80
CA PRO A 590 -3.10 0.04 5.51
C PRO A 590 -3.38 -1.29 4.80
N ALA A 591 -3.76 -2.34 5.52
CA ALA A 591 -4.03 -3.66 4.95
C ALA A 591 -5.32 -4.26 5.51
N ASN A 592 -5.95 -5.12 4.71
CA ASN A 592 -7.18 -5.80 5.10
C ASN A 592 -7.02 -6.64 6.38
N SER A 593 -5.88 -7.30 6.57
CA SER A 593 -5.60 -8.05 7.80
C SER A 593 -5.56 -7.16 9.05
N ASN A 594 -5.09 -5.91 8.91
CA ASN A 594 -5.10 -4.92 9.97
C ASN A 594 -6.54 -4.42 10.24
N ALA A 595 -7.29 -4.10 9.20
CA ALA A 595 -8.70 -3.69 9.33
C ALA A 595 -9.58 -4.79 9.94
N ASP A 596 -9.39 -6.06 9.54
CA ASP A 596 -10.12 -7.21 10.09
C ASP A 596 -9.73 -7.51 11.55
N HIS A 597 -8.49 -7.19 11.94
CA HIS A 597 -8.09 -7.24 13.34
C HIS A 597 -8.81 -6.18 14.15
N LEU A 598 -8.85 -4.93 13.66
CA LEU A 598 -9.56 -3.83 14.29
C LEU A 598 -11.05 -4.15 14.46
N THR A 599 -11.72 -4.66 13.42
CA THR A 599 -13.13 -5.08 13.49
C THR A 599 -13.38 -6.11 14.60
N ARG A 600 -12.52 -7.13 14.72
CA ARG A 600 -12.66 -8.16 15.76
C ARG A 600 -12.47 -7.62 17.18
N LEU A 601 -11.70 -6.55 17.34
CA LEU A 601 -11.55 -5.92 18.65
C LEU A 601 -12.82 -5.16 19.02
N MET A 602 -13.36 -4.33 18.12
CA MET A 602 -14.61 -3.60 18.35
C MET A 602 -15.79 -4.51 18.73
N LEU A 603 -15.84 -5.72 18.15
CA LEU A 603 -16.88 -6.71 18.47
C LEU A 603 -16.78 -7.27 19.91
N LYS A 604 -15.59 -7.33 20.50
CA LYS A 604 -15.39 -7.99 21.80
C LYS A 604 -15.95 -7.21 22.97
N GLN A 605 -16.01 -5.87 22.87
CA GLN A 605 -16.34 -5.02 24.00
C GLN A 605 -17.84 -4.76 24.20
N ALA A 606 -18.69 -5.32 23.33
CA ALA A 606 -20.15 -5.31 23.47
C ALA A 606 -20.70 -3.96 23.97
N VAL A 607 -20.41 -2.89 23.24
CA VAL A 607 -21.00 -1.58 23.52
C VAL A 607 -22.45 -1.62 23.05
N ASP A 608 -23.38 -1.49 23.99
CA ASP A 608 -24.81 -1.57 23.68
C ASP A 608 -25.23 -0.54 22.61
N GLY A 609 -25.94 -1.02 21.59
CA GLY A 609 -26.36 -0.23 20.43
C GLY A 609 -25.27 0.16 19.42
N LEU A 610 -23.99 -0.19 19.63
CA LEU A 610 -22.93 0.13 18.67
C LEU A 610 -23.05 -0.74 17.42
N ARG A 611 -23.39 -0.11 16.29
CA ARG A 611 -23.41 -0.73 14.96
C ARG A 611 -22.22 -0.26 14.14
N CYS A 612 -21.18 -1.09 14.05
CA CYS A 612 -20.05 -0.87 13.16
C CYS A 612 -20.12 -1.80 11.93
N HIS A 613 -19.74 -1.28 10.76
CA HIS A 613 -19.62 -2.09 9.54
C HIS A 613 -18.22 -2.03 8.95
N ARG A 614 -17.86 -3.10 8.24
CA ARG A 614 -16.59 -3.31 7.55
C ARG A 614 -16.84 -3.29 6.05
N LEU A 615 -16.30 -2.32 5.33
CA LEU A 615 -16.40 -2.25 3.87
C LEU A 615 -15.14 -2.83 3.22
N TYR A 616 -15.27 -3.94 2.48
CA TYR A 616 -14.16 -4.55 1.74
C TYR A 616 -13.97 -3.91 0.35
N PRO A 617 -12.76 -3.98 -0.25
CA PRO A 617 -12.55 -3.59 -1.64
C PRO A 617 -13.23 -4.58 -2.61
N SER A 618 -13.81 -4.06 -3.68
CA SER A 618 -14.55 -4.83 -4.70
C SER A 618 -13.76 -5.95 -5.41
N SER A 619 -12.43 -5.90 -5.36
CA SER A 619 -11.53 -6.88 -6.00
C SER A 619 -11.17 -8.09 -5.15
N ARG A 620 -11.43 -8.06 -3.82
CA ARG A 620 -10.95 -9.09 -2.87
C ARG A 620 -12.01 -10.10 -2.40
N ASP A 621 -13.26 -9.96 -2.82
CA ASP A 621 -14.32 -10.88 -2.43
C ASP A 621 -14.36 -12.19 -3.23
N LEU A 622 -13.32 -12.49 -4.01
CA LEU A 622 -13.31 -13.61 -4.95
C LEU A 622 -12.11 -14.53 -4.76
N GLY A 623 -12.02 -15.12 -3.55
CA GLY A 623 -11.32 -16.38 -3.34
C GLY A 623 -12.07 -17.51 -4.07
N LEU A 624 -11.47 -18.00 -5.14
CA LEU A 624 -12.01 -19.02 -6.05
C LEU A 624 -11.97 -20.44 -5.48
N ASP A 625 -11.25 -20.64 -4.38
CA ASP A 625 -11.20 -21.88 -3.61
C ASP A 625 -12.55 -22.24 -2.96
N LYS A 626 -13.56 -21.38 -3.11
CA LYS A 626 -14.92 -21.52 -2.57
C LYS A 626 -16.03 -21.43 -3.62
N MET A 627 -15.73 -21.59 -4.92
CA MET A 627 -16.76 -21.55 -5.99
C MET A 627 -17.49 -22.89 -6.19
N GLY A 628 -18.83 -22.86 -6.15
CA GLY A 628 -19.71 -23.94 -6.60
C GLY A 628 -20.10 -23.87 -8.09
N LYS A 629 -20.64 -24.99 -8.60
CA LYS A 629 -20.90 -25.40 -10.01
C LYS A 629 -21.70 -24.49 -10.97
N GLY A 630 -21.89 -23.19 -10.73
CA GLY A 630 -22.87 -22.39 -11.49
C GLY A 630 -22.58 -20.91 -11.80
N GLN A 631 -21.40 -20.38 -11.50
CA GLN A 631 -21.24 -18.91 -11.33
C GLN A 631 -20.51 -18.16 -12.49
N ALA A 632 -20.24 -18.82 -13.62
CA ALA A 632 -19.25 -18.36 -14.62
C ALA A 632 -19.77 -17.52 -15.81
N LYS A 633 -20.94 -16.85 -15.73
CA LYS A 633 -21.56 -16.21 -16.93
C LYS A 633 -21.59 -14.68 -16.96
N HIS A 634 -21.06 -14.00 -15.95
CA HIS A 634 -21.26 -12.54 -15.83
C HIS A 634 -20.05 -11.87 -15.19
N ARG A 635 -19.05 -11.49 -15.99
CA ARG A 635 -18.01 -10.51 -15.61
C ARG A 635 -17.46 -9.87 -16.88
N ARG A 636 -18.02 -8.72 -17.26
CA ARG A 636 -17.47 -7.85 -18.31
C ARG A 636 -17.12 -6.45 -17.78
N VAL A 637 -17.05 -6.27 -16.46
CA VAL A 637 -16.86 -4.94 -15.87
C VAL A 637 -15.70 -5.00 -14.88
N GLY A 638 -14.49 -4.82 -15.39
CA GLY A 638 -13.44 -4.14 -14.64
C GLY A 638 -13.39 -2.72 -15.20
N HIS A 639 -13.66 -1.71 -14.37
CA HIS A 639 -13.53 -0.31 -14.80
C HIS A 639 -12.52 0.46 -13.97
N GLU A 640 -11.96 1.45 -14.65
CA GLU A 640 -10.94 2.43 -14.25
C GLU A 640 -11.28 3.19 -12.95
N ASP A 641 -12.53 3.10 -12.47
CA ASP A 641 -13.08 3.82 -11.31
C ASP A 641 -13.21 2.99 -10.02
N GLY A 642 -12.68 1.75 -9.98
CA GLY A 642 -12.81 0.87 -8.80
C GLY A 642 -14.21 0.28 -8.57
N ASN A 643 -15.15 0.54 -9.47
CA ASN A 643 -16.49 -0.04 -9.44
C ASN A 643 -16.48 -1.46 -10.01
N ALA A 644 -16.42 -2.43 -9.11
CA ALA A 644 -16.89 -3.78 -9.36
C ALA A 644 -17.92 -4.21 -8.29
N THR A 645 -18.74 -3.30 -7.76
CA THR A 645 -19.95 -3.67 -7.02
C THR A 645 -21.03 -4.16 -7.98
N GLY A 646 -20.83 -5.36 -8.51
CA GLY A 646 -21.91 -6.14 -9.09
C GLY A 646 -22.55 -7.03 -8.04
N SER A 647 -23.73 -7.55 -8.34
CA SER A 647 -24.43 -8.59 -7.57
C SER A 647 -23.64 -9.88 -7.33
N HIS A 648 -22.51 -10.05 -8.02
CA HIS A 648 -21.65 -11.22 -7.92
C HIS A 648 -21.10 -11.44 -6.51
N GLU A 649 -20.78 -10.36 -5.78
CA GLU A 649 -20.35 -10.43 -4.36
C GLU A 649 -21.47 -10.99 -3.48
N PHE A 650 -22.70 -10.51 -3.67
CA PHE A 650 -23.87 -10.96 -2.93
C PHE A 650 -24.21 -12.43 -3.23
N PHE A 651 -24.24 -12.85 -4.50
CA PHE A 651 -24.45 -14.26 -4.86
C PHE A 651 -23.34 -15.18 -4.32
N PHE A 652 -22.11 -14.66 -4.14
CA PHE A 652 -21.01 -15.36 -3.49
C PHE A 652 -21.21 -15.50 -1.99
N LEU A 653 -21.57 -14.41 -1.33
CA LEU A 653 -21.88 -14.38 0.09
C LEU A 653 -22.99 -15.39 0.41
N LEU A 654 -24.04 -15.42 -0.40
CA LEU A 654 -25.14 -16.39 -0.29
C LEU A 654 -24.67 -17.84 -0.36
N ALA A 655 -23.81 -18.17 -1.32
CA ALA A 655 -23.26 -19.51 -1.44
C ALA A 655 -22.43 -19.93 -0.22
N ARG A 656 -21.81 -18.96 0.47
CA ARG A 656 -20.92 -19.18 1.61
C ARG A 656 -21.66 -19.29 2.96
N LEU A 657 -22.79 -18.61 3.10
CA LEU A 657 -23.59 -18.61 4.34
C LEU A 657 -24.24 -19.96 4.66
N GLU A 658 -24.24 -20.90 3.70
CA GLU A 658 -24.69 -22.27 3.91
C GLU A 658 -23.59 -23.21 4.44
N GLU A 659 -22.31 -22.90 4.22
CA GLU A 659 -21.17 -23.72 4.66
C GLU A 659 -20.72 -23.42 6.10
N HIS A 660 -21.03 -22.24 6.63
CA HIS A 660 -20.45 -21.73 7.88
C HIS A 660 -21.48 -21.34 8.95
N LYS A 661 -22.47 -22.20 9.24
CA LYS A 661 -23.39 -21.99 10.39
C LYS A 661 -22.72 -22.06 11.78
N ASN A 662 -21.46 -22.50 11.86
CA ASN A 662 -20.79 -22.83 13.12
C ASN A 662 -19.46 -22.08 13.38
N GLU A 663 -19.08 -21.09 12.57
CA GLU A 663 -17.84 -20.33 12.84
C GLU A 663 -18.08 -19.19 13.85
N ARG A 664 -17.15 -19.06 14.82
CA ARG A 664 -17.10 -17.99 15.83
C ARG A 664 -17.11 -16.61 15.14
N THR A 665 -17.69 -15.59 15.78
CA THR A 665 -17.81 -14.21 15.28
C THR A 665 -16.58 -13.73 14.49
N THR A 666 -16.71 -13.62 13.17
CA THR A 666 -15.63 -13.22 12.26
C THR A 666 -15.72 -11.73 11.94
N ALA A 667 -14.61 -11.11 11.51
CA ALA A 667 -14.66 -9.72 11.01
C ALA A 667 -15.65 -9.52 9.84
N ARG A 668 -15.91 -10.60 9.09
CA ARG A 668 -16.82 -10.60 7.96
C ARG A 668 -18.28 -10.54 8.38
N ASP A 669 -18.60 -10.86 9.63
CA ASP A 669 -19.95 -10.73 10.16
C ASP A 669 -20.34 -9.25 10.29
N CYS A 670 -19.36 -8.36 10.39
CA CYS A 670 -19.55 -6.91 10.28
C CYS A 670 -19.52 -6.40 8.83
N GLY A 671 -19.36 -7.27 7.83
CA GLY A 671 -19.31 -6.87 6.43
C GLY A 671 -20.58 -6.12 6.03
N VAL A 672 -20.46 -5.07 5.20
CA VAL A 672 -21.64 -4.37 4.68
C VAL A 672 -22.54 -5.34 3.90
N GLU A 673 -21.93 -6.21 3.12
CA GLU A 673 -22.59 -7.26 2.35
C GLU A 673 -23.37 -8.22 3.28
N GLN A 674 -22.76 -8.61 4.41
CA GLN A 674 -23.40 -9.44 5.44
C GLN A 674 -24.57 -8.71 6.10
N ALA A 675 -24.41 -7.44 6.42
CA ALA A 675 -25.48 -6.64 6.99
C ALA A 675 -26.69 -6.53 6.05
N VAL A 676 -26.48 -6.38 4.74
CA VAL A 676 -27.59 -6.41 3.77
C VAL A 676 -28.31 -7.75 3.80
N TYR A 677 -27.57 -8.85 3.86
CA TYR A 677 -28.18 -10.17 3.95
C TYR A 677 -29.04 -10.34 5.22
N ASP A 678 -28.47 -10.01 6.38
CA ASP A 678 -29.13 -10.20 7.67
C ASP A 678 -30.38 -9.31 7.78
N GLU A 679 -30.30 -8.05 7.37
CA GLU A 679 -31.44 -7.12 7.41
C GLU A 679 -32.54 -7.51 6.41
N ALA A 680 -32.18 -8.01 5.23
CA ALA A 680 -33.15 -8.49 4.26
C ALA A 680 -33.96 -9.67 4.84
N LEU A 681 -33.32 -10.58 5.58
CA LEU A 681 -33.97 -11.73 6.22
C LEU A 681 -34.80 -11.38 7.46
N LYS A 682 -34.36 -10.41 8.28
CA LYS A 682 -35.19 -9.88 9.39
C LYS A 682 -36.50 -9.31 8.86
N GLY A 683 -36.39 -8.61 7.74
CA GLY A 683 -37.52 -8.13 6.98
C GLY A 683 -38.22 -6.89 7.55
N GLU A 684 -37.53 -6.17 8.44
CA GLU A 684 -37.99 -4.96 9.12
C GLU A 684 -37.78 -3.69 8.29
N LEU A 685 -36.75 -3.68 7.43
CA LEU A 685 -36.44 -2.55 6.55
C LEU A 685 -37.31 -2.59 5.29
N SER A 686 -37.69 -1.40 4.83
CA SER A 686 -38.44 -1.18 3.58
C SER A 686 -37.92 0.08 2.90
N LEU A 687 -37.71 0.02 1.58
CA LEU A 687 -37.20 1.14 0.80
C LEU A 687 -37.76 1.09 -0.62
N MET A 688 -38.66 2.01 -0.95
CA MET A 688 -39.25 2.09 -2.29
C MET A 688 -38.28 2.77 -3.27
N LYS A 689 -37.96 2.07 -4.36
CA LYS A 689 -37.15 2.61 -5.46
C LYS A 689 -37.71 2.17 -6.82
N TRP A 690 -37.46 3.01 -7.82
CA TRP A 690 -37.74 2.69 -9.21
C TRP A 690 -36.59 1.84 -9.77
N LEU A 691 -36.88 0.60 -10.15
CA LEU A 691 -35.93 -0.30 -10.81
C LEU A 691 -36.24 -0.37 -12.30
N ARG A 692 -35.18 -0.42 -13.13
CA ARG A 692 -35.27 -0.44 -14.59
C ARG A 692 -34.59 -1.69 -15.12
N THR A 693 -35.36 -2.66 -15.63
CA THR A 693 -34.80 -3.92 -16.13
C THR A 693 -35.30 -4.26 -17.53
N VAL A 694 -34.53 -5.07 -18.25
CA VAL A 694 -34.88 -5.54 -19.59
C VAL A 694 -35.42 -6.97 -19.47
N GLY A 695 -36.65 -7.18 -19.92
CA GLY A 695 -37.30 -8.48 -19.90
C GLY A 695 -36.74 -9.46 -20.93
N PRO A 696 -37.20 -10.72 -20.92
CA PRO A 696 -36.76 -11.76 -21.87
C PRO A 696 -36.99 -11.39 -23.35
N ASN A 697 -37.91 -10.47 -23.62
CA ASN A 697 -38.30 -10.02 -24.96
C ASN A 697 -37.66 -8.67 -25.36
N GLU A 698 -36.63 -8.21 -24.64
CA GLU A 698 -36.03 -6.86 -24.79
C GLU A 698 -36.94 -5.68 -24.41
N ASP A 699 -38.12 -5.94 -23.86
CA ASP A 699 -39.01 -4.92 -23.32
C ASP A 699 -38.44 -4.31 -22.02
N GLU A 700 -38.54 -2.98 -21.90
CA GLU A 700 -38.07 -2.25 -20.74
C GLU A 700 -39.15 -2.14 -19.65
N TYR A 701 -38.87 -2.72 -18.48
CA TYR A 701 -39.75 -2.69 -17.32
C TYR A 701 -39.23 -1.69 -16.29
N ILE A 702 -40.00 -0.65 -16.04
CA ILE A 702 -39.75 0.33 -14.98
C ILE A 702 -40.87 0.17 -13.96
N SER A 703 -40.52 -0.24 -12.74
CA SER A 703 -41.49 -0.43 -11.66
C SER A 703 -40.95 0.10 -10.34
N GLU A 704 -41.83 0.72 -9.57
CA GLU A 704 -41.54 1.08 -8.19
C GLU A 704 -41.74 -0.15 -7.30
N VAL A 705 -40.68 -0.55 -6.60
CA VAL A 705 -40.65 -1.76 -5.78
C VAL A 705 -39.95 -1.48 -4.46
N ASP A 706 -40.29 -2.28 -3.45
CA ASP A 706 -39.51 -2.33 -2.21
C ASP A 706 -38.25 -3.15 -2.45
N VAL A 707 -37.09 -2.48 -2.48
CA VAL A 707 -35.82 -3.15 -2.81
C VAL A 707 -35.42 -4.19 -1.76
N TRP A 708 -35.79 -3.99 -0.47
CA TRP A 708 -35.51 -4.97 0.58
C TRP A 708 -36.34 -6.24 0.39
N LYS A 709 -37.58 -6.09 -0.08
CA LYS A 709 -38.42 -7.22 -0.43
C LYS A 709 -37.88 -7.98 -1.63
N VAL A 710 -37.45 -7.28 -2.68
CA VAL A 710 -36.86 -7.92 -3.88
C VAL A 710 -35.62 -8.74 -3.52
N VAL A 711 -34.72 -8.20 -2.67
CA VAL A 711 -33.55 -8.95 -2.20
C VAL A 711 -33.97 -10.15 -1.35
N ARG A 712 -34.90 -9.98 -0.41
CA ARG A 712 -35.40 -11.08 0.45
C ARG A 712 -36.01 -12.22 -0.38
N ASP A 713 -36.92 -11.89 -1.29
CA ASP A 713 -37.60 -12.87 -2.14
C ASP A 713 -36.57 -13.59 -3.03
N GLY A 714 -35.59 -12.87 -3.58
CA GLY A 714 -34.50 -13.48 -4.34
C GLY A 714 -33.60 -14.41 -3.50
N ILE A 715 -33.35 -14.12 -2.21
CA ILE A 715 -32.63 -15.03 -1.31
C ILE A 715 -33.41 -16.34 -1.13
N HIS A 716 -34.73 -16.26 -0.93
CA HIS A 716 -35.57 -17.44 -0.79
C HIS A 716 -35.60 -18.28 -2.08
N ASP A 717 -35.78 -17.63 -3.23
CA ASP A 717 -35.75 -18.30 -4.54
C ASP A 717 -34.44 -19.07 -4.77
N LEU A 718 -33.30 -18.48 -4.41
CA LEU A 718 -31.99 -19.11 -4.56
C LEU A 718 -31.83 -20.35 -3.68
N ARG A 719 -32.25 -20.27 -2.40
CA ARG A 719 -32.23 -21.42 -1.48
C ARG A 719 -33.09 -22.57 -1.99
N ASP A 720 -34.27 -22.26 -2.53
CA ASP A 720 -35.16 -23.28 -3.12
C ASP A 720 -34.55 -23.91 -4.38
N ILE A 721 -33.89 -23.11 -5.23
CA ILE A 721 -33.14 -23.60 -6.40
C ILE A 721 -31.98 -24.49 -5.96
N GLN A 722 -31.23 -24.11 -4.93
CA GLN A 722 -30.10 -24.89 -4.41
C GLN A 722 -30.57 -26.25 -3.89
N LYS A 723 -31.57 -26.27 -3.01
CA LYS A 723 -32.15 -27.51 -2.49
C LYS A 723 -32.62 -28.44 -3.60
N HIS A 724 -33.32 -27.89 -4.60
CA HIS A 724 -33.74 -28.65 -5.76
C HIS A 724 -32.55 -29.22 -6.55
N ASN A 725 -31.51 -28.41 -6.77
CA ASN A 725 -30.32 -28.82 -7.51
C ASN A 725 -29.52 -29.90 -6.78
N GLU A 726 -29.41 -29.85 -5.46
CA GLU A 726 -28.79 -30.92 -4.66
C GLU A 726 -29.55 -32.25 -4.79
N GLU A 727 -30.88 -32.21 -4.69
CA GLU A 727 -31.73 -33.39 -4.88
C GLU A 727 -31.56 -33.98 -6.29
N VAL A 728 -31.56 -33.13 -7.32
CA VAL A 728 -31.31 -33.51 -8.71
C VAL A 728 -29.91 -34.08 -8.90
N GLN A 729 -28.89 -33.50 -8.27
CA GLN A 729 -27.51 -33.99 -8.34
C GLN A 729 -27.37 -35.37 -7.68
N ARG A 730 -27.94 -35.58 -6.49
CA ARG A 730 -27.96 -36.89 -5.82
C ARG A 730 -28.70 -37.94 -6.65
N PHE A 731 -29.76 -37.54 -7.34
CA PHE A 731 -30.50 -38.40 -8.26
C PHE A 731 -29.65 -38.75 -9.50
N ASN A 732 -29.12 -37.74 -10.18
CA ASN A 732 -28.32 -37.91 -11.40
C ASN A 732 -26.99 -38.64 -11.14
N ALA A 733 -26.41 -38.55 -9.94
CA ALA A 733 -25.18 -39.27 -9.58
C ALA A 733 -25.32 -40.80 -9.64
N LYS A 734 -26.55 -41.32 -9.60
CA LYS A 734 -26.87 -42.75 -9.72
C LYS A 734 -27.04 -43.21 -11.17
N LEU A 735 -27.07 -42.27 -12.12
CA LEU A 735 -27.32 -42.51 -13.55
C LEU A 735 -26.02 -42.46 -14.35
N LYS A 736 -25.97 -43.15 -15.49
CA LYS A 736 -24.84 -43.08 -16.41
C LYS A 736 -25.03 -41.87 -17.35
N PRO A 737 -23.95 -41.20 -17.78
CA PRO A 737 -24.05 -40.11 -18.75
C PRO A 737 -24.76 -40.57 -20.03
N GLY A 738 -25.91 -39.98 -20.34
CA GLY A 738 -26.73 -40.33 -21.52
C GLY A 738 -28.07 -41.04 -21.23
N ASP A 739 -28.37 -41.36 -19.97
CA ASP A 739 -29.66 -41.93 -19.58
C ASP A 739 -30.83 -40.93 -19.81
N ARG A 740 -31.97 -41.43 -20.31
CA ARG A 740 -33.15 -40.61 -20.67
C ARG A 740 -33.83 -39.92 -19.48
N ASP A 741 -33.59 -40.39 -18.26
CA ASP A 741 -34.19 -39.88 -17.03
C ASP A 741 -33.38 -38.75 -16.38
N TRP A 742 -32.35 -38.24 -17.07
CA TRP A 742 -31.51 -37.15 -16.58
C TRP A 742 -32.31 -35.86 -16.35
N LYS A 743 -32.24 -35.32 -15.12
CA LYS A 743 -32.95 -34.08 -14.76
C LYS A 743 -32.05 -32.84 -14.89
N PRO A 744 -32.54 -31.74 -15.49
CA PRO A 744 -31.79 -30.49 -15.59
C PRO A 744 -31.75 -29.74 -14.25
N LEU A 745 -30.67 -28.98 -14.01
CA LEU A 745 -30.57 -28.07 -12.86
C LEU A 745 -31.38 -26.80 -13.12
N LYS A 746 -32.00 -26.25 -12.07
CA LYS A 746 -32.66 -24.94 -12.09
C LYS A 746 -31.64 -23.82 -11.88
N LYS A 747 -31.96 -22.64 -12.43
CA LYS A 747 -31.21 -21.39 -12.25
C LYS A 747 -32.17 -20.23 -12.11
N LEU A 748 -31.72 -19.16 -11.46
CA LEU A 748 -32.47 -17.91 -11.40
C LEU A 748 -32.59 -17.33 -12.82
N SER A 749 -33.76 -16.77 -13.16
CA SER A 749 -33.95 -16.17 -14.48
C SER A 749 -33.03 -14.94 -14.65
N PRO A 750 -32.52 -14.63 -15.86
CA PRO A 750 -31.70 -13.44 -16.10
C PRO A 750 -32.39 -12.14 -15.66
N PHE A 751 -33.72 -12.07 -15.83
CA PHE A 751 -34.54 -10.94 -15.41
C PHE A 751 -34.58 -10.78 -13.88
N ASN A 752 -34.92 -11.84 -13.14
CA ASN A 752 -34.97 -11.78 -11.66
C ASN A 752 -33.58 -11.47 -11.09
N LYS A 753 -32.54 -11.99 -11.72
CA LYS A 753 -31.17 -11.65 -11.39
C LYS A 753 -30.92 -10.15 -11.56
N ALA A 754 -31.13 -9.58 -12.74
CA ALA A 754 -30.91 -8.16 -12.98
C ALA A 754 -31.72 -7.24 -12.04
N MET A 755 -32.95 -7.64 -11.69
CA MET A 755 -33.77 -6.96 -10.69
C MET A 755 -33.12 -7.00 -9.30
N MET A 756 -32.71 -8.20 -8.87
CA MET A 756 -32.04 -8.41 -7.58
C MET A 756 -30.72 -7.63 -7.49
N ASP A 757 -29.98 -7.54 -8.59
CA ASP A 757 -28.70 -6.83 -8.68
C ASP A 757 -28.86 -5.34 -8.37
N GLN A 758 -29.85 -4.69 -8.98
CA GLN A 758 -30.13 -3.28 -8.71
C GLN A 758 -30.68 -3.08 -7.30
N ALA A 759 -31.61 -3.94 -6.87
CA ALA A 759 -32.17 -3.88 -5.53
C ALA A 759 -31.09 -4.01 -4.45
N TYR A 760 -30.14 -4.92 -4.64
CA TYR A 760 -28.99 -5.11 -3.77
C TYR A 760 -28.12 -3.85 -3.67
N GLY A 761 -27.82 -3.21 -4.80
CA GLY A 761 -27.07 -1.93 -4.80
C GLY A 761 -27.74 -0.85 -3.95
N TRP A 762 -29.07 -0.74 -4.04
CA TRP A 762 -29.84 0.19 -3.19
C TRP A 762 -29.85 -0.21 -1.71
N CYS A 763 -29.94 -1.50 -1.39
CA CYS A 763 -29.87 -1.99 -0.01
C CYS A 763 -28.49 -1.73 0.60
N LYS A 764 -27.40 -1.99 -0.16
CA LYS A 764 -26.03 -1.69 0.23
C LYS A 764 -25.85 -0.20 0.50
N ALA A 765 -26.33 0.66 -0.40
CA ALA A 765 -26.33 2.11 -0.22
C ALA A 765 -27.06 2.55 1.05
N HIS A 766 -28.23 1.95 1.33
CA HIS A 766 -29.01 2.24 2.54
C HIS A 766 -28.27 1.85 3.82
N ILE A 767 -27.62 0.68 3.86
CA ILE A 767 -26.81 0.28 5.02
C ILE A 767 -25.66 1.27 5.24
N ILE A 768 -24.94 1.64 4.18
CA ILE A 768 -23.80 2.56 4.27
C ILE A 768 -24.24 3.95 4.74
N SER A 769 -25.38 4.46 4.26
CA SER A 769 -25.89 5.78 4.66
C SER A 769 -26.30 5.84 6.13
N GLU A 770 -26.83 4.74 6.67
CA GLU A 770 -27.19 4.64 8.10
C GLU A 770 -25.98 4.34 9.00
N THR A 771 -24.84 3.98 8.41
CA THR A 771 -23.64 3.61 9.17
C THR A 771 -22.93 4.84 9.69
N ARG A 772 -22.79 4.92 11.02
CA ARG A 772 -21.98 5.97 11.68
C ARG A 772 -20.56 5.52 12.02
N PHE A 773 -20.30 4.22 12.17
CA PHE A 773 -18.96 3.69 12.41
C PHE A 773 -18.59 2.74 11.25
N MET A 774 -17.71 3.21 10.37
CA MET A 774 -17.21 2.46 9.22
C MET A 774 -15.75 2.07 9.41
N ILE A 775 -15.43 0.82 9.07
CA ILE A 775 -14.07 0.28 9.05
C ILE A 775 -13.70 -0.10 7.62
N THR A 776 -12.57 0.37 7.10
CA THR A 776 -12.05 -0.07 5.79
C THR A 776 -10.53 0.10 5.70
N THR A 777 -9.94 -0.18 4.54
CA THR A 777 -8.53 0.12 4.28
C THR A 777 -8.34 1.54 3.75
N THR A 778 -7.22 2.19 4.05
CA THR A 778 -6.90 3.53 3.52
C THR A 778 -6.93 3.59 1.98
N GLY A 779 -6.42 2.56 1.30
CA GLY A 779 -6.50 2.43 -0.16
C GLY A 779 -7.91 2.28 -0.72
N ASN A 780 -8.92 2.02 0.12
CA ASN A 780 -10.34 1.92 -0.25
C ASN A 780 -11.16 3.13 0.24
N ALA A 781 -10.53 4.12 0.88
CA ALA A 781 -11.22 5.28 1.45
C ALA A 781 -11.98 6.14 0.41
N ARG A 782 -11.61 6.00 -0.87
CA ARG A 782 -12.23 6.71 -2.00
C ARG A 782 -13.09 5.79 -2.87
N SER A 783 -13.55 4.66 -2.34
CA SER A 783 -14.48 3.80 -3.08
C SER A 783 -15.78 4.55 -3.38
N ALA A 784 -16.42 4.22 -4.49
CA ALA A 784 -17.66 4.87 -4.89
C ALA A 784 -18.75 4.74 -3.82
N GLU A 785 -18.79 3.62 -3.09
CA GLU A 785 -19.80 3.40 -2.06
C GLU A 785 -19.63 4.37 -0.89
N LEU A 786 -18.40 4.64 -0.45
CA LEU A 786 -18.16 5.66 0.57
C LEU A 786 -18.47 7.05 0.03
N LEU A 787 -17.92 7.39 -1.15
CA LEU A 787 -18.09 8.70 -1.77
C LEU A 787 -19.57 9.06 -1.94
N ASN A 788 -20.40 8.09 -2.32
CA ASN A 788 -21.80 8.31 -2.65
C ASN A 788 -22.75 8.22 -1.46
N HIS A 789 -22.38 7.52 -0.38
CA HIS A 789 -23.34 7.16 0.67
C HIS A 789 -22.86 7.45 2.10
N PHE A 790 -21.56 7.33 2.42
CA PHE A 790 -21.10 7.48 3.80
C PHE A 790 -21.00 8.95 4.23
N GLY A 791 -21.58 9.28 5.40
CA GLY A 791 -21.52 10.63 5.96
C GLY A 791 -22.26 11.70 5.14
N ARG A 792 -23.08 11.30 4.15
CA ARG A 792 -23.92 12.20 3.35
C ARG A 792 -25.22 12.55 4.09
N ASP A 793 -25.71 13.75 3.81
CA ASP A 793 -26.98 14.24 4.33
C ASP A 793 -28.13 13.52 3.61
N MET A 794 -29.06 12.96 4.37
CA MET A 794 -30.20 12.19 3.85
C MET A 794 -31.45 13.08 3.82
N ASP A 795 -32.15 13.13 2.68
CA ASP A 795 -33.42 13.86 2.50
C ASP A 795 -33.38 15.34 2.97
N GLY A 796 -32.25 16.01 2.76
CA GLY A 796 -32.05 17.40 3.17
C GLY A 796 -31.84 17.61 4.68
N ARG A 797 -31.73 16.54 5.47
CA ARG A 797 -31.37 16.58 6.90
C ARG A 797 -29.88 16.36 7.06
N LYS A 798 -29.23 17.22 7.85
CA LYS A 798 -27.82 17.05 8.26
C LYS A 798 -27.68 15.88 9.23
N THR A 799 -27.49 14.68 8.69
CA THR A 799 -27.31 13.44 9.45
C THR A 799 -25.88 13.30 9.98
N CYS A 800 -24.89 13.86 9.27
CA CYS A 800 -23.50 13.86 9.71
C CYS A 800 -23.14 15.15 10.45
N LYS A 801 -23.09 15.06 11.79
CA LYS A 801 -22.74 16.17 12.70
C LYS A 801 -21.25 16.54 12.68
N GLY A 802 -20.41 15.60 12.25
CA GLY A 802 -18.95 15.69 12.22
C GLY A 802 -18.35 14.31 12.03
N MET A 803 -17.09 14.24 11.60
CA MET A 803 -16.37 13.00 11.34
C MET A 803 -15.02 12.96 12.04
N ILE A 804 -14.71 11.84 12.69
CA ILE A 804 -13.40 11.56 13.25
C ILE A 804 -12.75 10.42 12.44
N VAL A 805 -11.53 10.67 11.97
CA VAL A 805 -10.76 9.71 11.18
C VAL A 805 -9.69 9.08 12.05
N PHE A 806 -9.70 7.76 12.16
CA PHE A 806 -8.66 6.98 12.82
C PHE A 806 -7.86 6.20 11.79
N VAL A 807 -6.54 6.22 11.89
CA VAL A 807 -5.66 5.37 11.06
C VAL A 807 -4.76 4.56 11.97
N ASP A 808 -5.01 3.25 12.05
CA ASP A 808 -4.13 2.30 12.72
C ASP A 808 -2.96 1.92 11.80
N GLU A 809 -1.81 1.61 12.40
CA GLU A 809 -0.57 1.28 11.69
C GLU A 809 -0.19 2.32 10.61
N ALA A 810 -0.46 3.60 10.85
CA ALA A 810 -0.25 4.71 9.91
C ALA A 810 1.22 4.85 9.45
N CYS A 811 2.19 4.37 10.26
CA CYS A 811 3.61 4.35 9.88
C CYS A 811 3.93 3.38 8.72
N LYS A 812 3.06 2.39 8.48
CA LYS A 812 3.15 1.39 7.39
C LYS A 812 2.45 1.86 6.12
N ASP A 813 1.80 3.02 6.12
CA ASP A 813 1.05 3.51 4.96
C ASP A 813 1.77 4.63 4.22
N GLN A 814 1.54 4.69 2.91
CA GLN A 814 2.03 5.79 2.08
C GLN A 814 1.32 7.07 2.49
N GLU A 815 2.06 8.17 2.60
CA GLU A 815 1.52 9.45 3.06
C GLU A 815 0.26 9.89 2.30
N VAL A 816 0.23 9.73 0.98
CA VAL A 816 -0.93 10.08 0.15
C VAL A 816 -2.18 9.25 0.48
N ASN A 817 -2.04 8.00 0.91
CA ASN A 817 -3.17 7.16 1.31
C ASN A 817 -3.76 7.59 2.64
N VAL A 818 -2.92 8.12 3.55
CA VAL A 818 -3.38 8.68 4.84
C VAL A 818 -4.17 9.97 4.62
N TRP A 819 -3.78 10.79 3.64
CA TRP A 819 -4.52 11.99 3.26
C TRP A 819 -5.87 11.70 2.60
N ALA A 820 -5.99 10.62 1.82
CA ALA A 820 -7.19 10.26 1.07
C ALA A 820 -8.52 10.35 1.86
N PRO A 821 -8.65 9.73 3.06
CA PRO A 821 -9.84 9.85 3.89
C PRO A 821 -10.01 11.22 4.57
N ILE A 822 -8.94 12.01 4.70
CA ILE A 822 -8.94 13.30 5.42
C ILE A 822 -9.49 14.42 4.53
N VAL A 823 -9.13 14.41 3.25
CA VAL A 823 -9.49 15.46 2.26
C VAL A 823 -10.55 15.03 1.26
N CYS A 824 -11.20 13.90 1.52
CA CYS A 824 -12.24 13.36 0.65
C CYS A 824 -13.41 14.33 0.48
N GLU A 825 -13.74 14.67 -0.75
CA GLU A 825 -14.78 15.64 -1.13
C GLU A 825 -16.18 15.31 -0.60
N ALA A 826 -16.44 14.05 -0.23
CA ALA A 826 -17.72 13.64 0.34
C ALA A 826 -17.92 14.14 1.78
N TRP A 827 -16.84 14.42 2.53
CA TRP A 827 -16.93 14.77 3.96
C TRP A 827 -15.79 15.63 4.51
N ALA A 828 -14.86 16.14 3.70
CA ALA A 828 -13.66 16.86 4.15
C ALA A 828 -13.98 18.05 5.07
N ASP A 829 -15.06 18.78 4.77
CA ASP A 829 -15.58 19.90 5.56
C ASP A 829 -16.19 19.46 6.91
N LYS A 830 -16.58 18.18 7.02
CA LYS A 830 -17.13 17.57 8.23
C LYS A 830 -16.08 16.93 9.13
N VAL A 831 -14.85 16.72 8.65
CA VAL A 831 -13.78 16.12 9.47
C VAL A 831 -13.45 17.07 10.64
N LYS A 832 -13.65 16.62 11.88
CA LYS A 832 -13.37 17.38 13.10
C LYS A 832 -11.99 17.04 13.68
N GLY A 833 -11.54 15.82 13.47
CA GLY A 833 -10.26 15.36 14.00
C GLY A 833 -9.73 14.11 13.31
N VAL A 834 -8.41 13.93 13.41
CA VAL A 834 -7.65 12.82 12.87
C VAL A 834 -6.73 12.27 13.95
N VAL A 835 -6.76 10.97 14.20
CA VAL A 835 -5.86 10.31 15.14
C VAL A 835 -5.07 9.22 14.41
N LEU A 836 -3.74 9.36 14.41
CA LEU A 836 -2.81 8.47 13.72
C LEU A 836 -2.06 7.62 14.74
N PHE A 837 -2.28 6.30 14.71
CA PHE A 837 -1.55 5.34 15.53
C PHE A 837 -0.46 4.66 14.70
N GLY A 838 0.74 4.48 15.26
CA GLY A 838 1.80 3.79 14.55
C GLY A 838 3.06 3.51 15.37
N ASP A 839 4.05 2.98 14.67
CA ASP A 839 5.39 2.72 15.19
C ASP A 839 6.42 2.87 14.06
N GLU A 840 7.25 3.90 14.13
CA GLU A 840 8.30 4.19 13.14
C GLU A 840 9.44 3.17 13.14
N LYS A 841 9.51 2.27 14.14
CA LYS A 841 10.51 1.20 14.21
C LYS A 841 10.01 -0.14 13.65
N GLN A 842 8.75 -0.24 13.25
CA GLN A 842 8.18 -1.42 12.60
C GLN A 842 8.25 -1.28 11.06
N LEU A 843 7.30 -1.83 10.30
CA LEU A 843 7.34 -1.81 8.84
C LEU A 843 7.09 -0.40 8.30
N ASN A 844 7.96 0.01 7.38
CA ASN A 844 7.75 1.18 6.52
C ASN A 844 6.70 0.87 5.44
N PRO A 845 6.19 1.91 4.76
CA PRO A 845 5.30 1.71 3.62
C PRO A 845 5.98 0.93 2.50
N THR A 846 5.23 0.03 1.88
CA THR A 846 5.75 -0.86 0.83
C THR A 846 6.12 -0.06 -0.41
N ASN A 847 7.36 -0.21 -0.84
CA ASN A 847 7.89 0.37 -2.07
C ASN A 847 8.16 -0.76 -3.08
N THR A 848 7.40 -0.77 -4.17
CA THR A 848 7.48 -1.77 -5.23
C THR A 848 8.26 -1.30 -6.46
N ASN A 849 8.88 -0.12 -6.41
CA ASN A 849 9.59 0.40 -7.58
C ASN A 849 10.81 -0.44 -7.94
N ALA A 850 11.13 -0.45 -9.23
CA ALA A 850 12.36 -1.04 -9.73
C ALA A 850 13.59 -0.32 -9.15
N LYS A 851 14.52 -1.11 -8.61
CA LYS A 851 15.78 -0.63 -8.06
C LYS A 851 16.94 -1.42 -8.68
N ALA A 852 18.04 -0.74 -9.00
CA ALA A 852 19.27 -1.38 -9.44
C ALA A 852 19.81 -2.35 -8.37
N LYS A 853 20.75 -3.23 -8.75
CA LYS A 853 21.42 -4.18 -7.82
C LYS A 853 22.07 -3.52 -6.59
N ASN A 854 22.37 -2.23 -6.66
CA ASN A 854 22.95 -1.45 -5.57
C ASN A 854 21.88 -0.74 -4.70
N GLY A 855 20.59 -0.99 -4.95
CA GLY A 855 19.45 -0.44 -4.21
C GLY A 855 18.98 0.95 -4.67
N LYS A 856 19.60 1.56 -5.69
CA LYS A 856 19.20 2.89 -6.18
C LYS A 856 17.96 2.81 -7.08
N PRO A 857 17.09 3.84 -7.07
CA PRO A 857 15.93 3.87 -7.96
C PRO A 857 16.33 3.83 -9.43
N GLU A 858 15.64 3.01 -10.23
CA GLU A 858 15.95 2.86 -11.66
C GLU A 858 15.18 3.88 -12.53
N PHE A 859 13.91 4.10 -12.23
CA PHE A 859 13.02 4.97 -13.02
C PHE A 859 12.32 6.04 -12.20
N ASN A 860 11.90 5.75 -10.96
CA ASN A 860 11.21 6.73 -10.11
C ASN A 860 12.20 7.59 -9.28
N PRO A 861 12.42 8.88 -9.61
CA PRO A 861 13.34 9.75 -8.88
C PRO A 861 12.87 10.09 -7.46
N TYR A 862 11.60 9.82 -7.14
CA TYR A 862 10.98 10.01 -5.82
C TYR A 862 10.65 8.67 -5.14
N SER A 863 11.29 7.56 -5.54
CA SER A 863 11.02 6.24 -4.96
C SER A 863 11.11 6.22 -3.42
N ASP A 864 12.05 6.96 -2.84
CA ASP A 864 12.21 7.02 -1.37
C ASP A 864 11.05 7.73 -0.67
N ARG A 865 10.33 8.64 -1.35
CA ARG A 865 9.12 9.32 -0.83
C ARG A 865 8.03 8.32 -0.52
N LEU A 866 7.91 7.25 -1.32
CA LEU A 866 6.94 6.18 -1.10
C LEU A 866 7.24 5.34 0.15
N SER A 867 8.45 5.44 0.70
CA SER A 867 8.87 4.70 1.91
C SER A 867 8.81 5.58 3.17
N LEU A 868 8.37 6.83 3.05
CA LEU A 868 8.26 7.79 4.15
C LEU A 868 6.78 8.01 4.48
N SER A 869 6.36 7.58 5.67
CA SER A 869 4.99 7.76 6.14
C SER A 869 4.77 9.14 6.76
N LEU A 870 3.51 9.61 6.72
CA LEU A 870 3.12 10.92 7.27
C LEU A 870 3.53 11.09 8.74
N PRO A 871 3.26 10.15 9.67
CA PRO A 871 3.65 10.34 11.07
C PRO A 871 5.16 10.46 11.26
N THR A 872 5.93 9.62 10.55
CA THR A 872 7.40 9.62 10.61
C THR A 872 7.95 10.97 10.13
N ARG A 873 7.43 11.48 9.03
CA ARG A 873 7.82 12.77 8.45
C ARG A 873 7.56 13.92 9.42
N LEU A 874 6.35 13.99 9.96
CA LEU A 874 5.94 15.05 10.89
C LEU A 874 6.77 15.02 12.19
N VAL A 875 6.90 13.83 12.80
CA VAL A 875 7.61 13.67 14.09
C VAL A 875 9.10 13.95 13.96
N ARG A 876 9.73 13.60 12.83
CA ARG A 876 11.15 13.93 12.60
C ARG A 876 11.43 15.43 12.63
N GLN A 877 10.47 16.25 12.18
CA GLN A 877 10.53 17.72 12.24
C GLN A 877 9.91 18.32 13.50
N GLY A 878 9.64 17.50 14.52
CA GLY A 878 9.20 18.00 15.83
C GLY A 878 7.71 18.31 15.91
N PHE A 879 6.87 17.75 15.03
CA PHE A 879 5.42 17.85 15.19
C PHE A 879 4.99 17.21 16.53
N PRO A 880 4.05 17.82 17.28
CA PRO A 880 3.61 17.29 18.56
C PRO A 880 3.04 15.87 18.43
N TYR A 881 3.52 14.95 19.27
CA TYR A 881 3.04 13.57 19.33
C TYR A 881 3.11 13.03 20.74
N VAL A 882 2.33 12.00 21.03
CA VAL A 882 2.40 11.25 22.28
C VAL A 882 3.16 9.95 22.04
N ALA A 883 4.23 9.74 22.80
CA ALA A 883 4.99 8.50 22.79
C ALA A 883 4.50 7.58 23.92
N LEU A 884 4.01 6.39 23.57
CA LEU A 884 3.72 5.33 24.53
C LEU A 884 4.95 4.44 24.66
N LYS A 885 5.44 4.21 25.88
CA LYS A 885 6.66 3.47 26.18
C LYS A 885 6.44 2.29 27.13
N ALA A 886 5.34 2.29 27.89
CA ALA A 886 4.96 1.17 28.74
C ALA A 886 4.35 0.03 27.91
N GLN A 887 5.13 -1.03 27.67
CA GLN A 887 4.67 -2.22 26.95
C GLN A 887 3.98 -3.19 27.91
N MET A 888 2.82 -3.74 27.53
CA MET A 888 1.99 -4.61 28.37
C MET A 888 1.74 -5.99 27.72
N ARG A 889 2.49 -6.34 26.67
CA ARG A 889 2.28 -7.56 25.87
C ARG A 889 3.30 -8.64 26.20
N MET A 890 4.57 -8.33 26.02
CA MET A 890 5.66 -9.29 26.09
C MET A 890 6.03 -9.51 27.55
N HIS A 891 6.36 -10.75 27.90
CA HIS A 891 7.09 -11.01 29.13
C HIS A 891 8.42 -10.24 29.11
N LYS A 892 8.89 -9.73 30.26
CA LYS A 892 10.10 -8.90 30.37
C LYS A 892 11.33 -9.53 29.70
N ASP A 893 11.49 -10.86 29.78
CA ASP A 893 12.62 -11.56 29.18
C ASP A 893 12.61 -11.46 27.64
N LEU A 894 11.40 -11.46 27.05
CA LEU A 894 11.23 -11.32 25.60
C LEU A 894 11.39 -9.87 25.16
N SER A 895 10.80 -8.94 25.93
CA SER A 895 10.80 -7.50 25.65
C SER A 895 12.20 -6.91 25.77
N SER A 896 13.04 -7.44 26.67
CA SER A 896 14.40 -6.98 26.97
C SER A 896 15.29 -6.89 25.72
N PHE A 897 15.32 -7.95 24.89
CA PHE A 897 16.06 -7.93 23.63
C PHE A 897 15.49 -6.90 22.64
N VAL A 898 14.16 -6.83 22.52
CA VAL A 898 13.46 -5.91 21.60
C VAL A 898 13.74 -4.46 21.99
N ASN A 899 13.67 -4.15 23.29
CA ASN A 899 13.89 -2.83 23.85
C ASN A 899 15.32 -2.33 23.58
N ARG A 900 16.34 -3.15 23.89
CA ARG A 900 17.75 -2.81 23.61
C ARG A 900 18.03 -2.66 22.12
N SER A 901 17.45 -3.53 21.30
CA SER A 901 17.76 -3.63 19.88
C SER A 901 17.11 -2.54 19.03
N PHE A 902 15.83 -2.24 19.26
CA PHE A 902 15.04 -1.38 18.37
C PHE A 902 14.66 -0.03 18.98
N TYR A 903 14.63 0.08 20.30
CA TYR A 903 14.12 1.25 21.01
C TYR A 903 15.14 1.88 21.98
N GLY A 904 16.41 1.48 21.89
CA GLY A 904 17.51 2.08 22.65
C GLY A 904 17.37 1.96 24.18
N GLY A 905 16.64 0.95 24.67
CA GLY A 905 16.42 0.76 26.11
C GLY A 905 15.39 1.72 26.74
N THR A 906 14.62 2.44 25.92
CA THR A 906 13.66 3.45 26.40
C THR A 906 12.29 2.90 26.80
N LEU A 907 11.99 1.63 26.50
CA LEU A 907 10.73 1.00 26.87
C LEU A 907 10.73 0.57 28.32
N THR A 908 9.54 0.56 28.92
CA THR A 908 9.31 0.06 30.27
C THR A 908 8.29 -1.07 30.22
N ASP A 909 8.43 -2.05 31.10
CA ASP A 909 7.50 -3.16 31.22
C ASP A 909 6.33 -2.74 32.14
N GLY A 910 5.11 -2.81 31.62
CA GLY A 910 3.88 -2.46 32.33
C GLY A 910 3.31 -3.64 33.14
N SER A 911 2.14 -3.44 33.76
CA SER A 911 1.51 -4.51 34.55
C SER A 911 1.21 -5.76 33.72
N GLY A 912 1.46 -6.95 34.28
CA GLY A 912 1.19 -8.24 33.63
C GLY A 912 2.34 -8.82 32.80
N THR A 913 3.48 -8.12 32.73
CA THR A 913 4.67 -8.53 31.95
C THR A 913 5.65 -9.41 32.72
N ASP A 914 5.47 -9.54 34.03
CA ASP A 914 6.31 -10.35 34.93
C ASP A 914 5.58 -11.60 35.44
N VAL A 915 4.45 -11.95 34.82
CA VAL A 915 3.61 -13.10 35.20
C VAL A 915 4.32 -14.39 34.81
N THR A 916 4.29 -15.37 35.72
CA THR A 916 4.89 -16.69 35.49
C THR A 916 4.13 -17.43 34.38
N LEU A 917 4.83 -18.30 33.65
CA LEU A 917 4.22 -19.11 32.60
C LEU A 917 3.17 -20.06 33.18
N GLU A 918 3.39 -20.59 34.38
CA GLU A 918 2.40 -21.45 35.05
C GLU A 918 1.14 -20.69 35.45
N GLU A 919 1.24 -19.41 35.88
CA GLU A 919 0.07 -18.58 36.18
C GLU A 919 -0.74 -18.24 34.92
N CYS A 920 -0.08 -17.91 33.80
CA CYS A 920 -0.78 -17.47 32.60
C CYS A 920 -1.18 -18.62 31.65
N GLN A 921 -0.43 -19.72 31.65
CA GLN A 921 -0.62 -20.91 30.81
C GLN A 921 -0.21 -22.19 31.57
N PRO A 922 -1.04 -22.66 32.52
CA PRO A 922 -0.70 -23.78 33.40
C PRO A 922 -0.29 -25.05 32.63
N GLY A 923 0.86 -25.64 32.97
CA GLY A 923 1.38 -26.86 32.36
C GLY A 923 2.16 -26.65 31.05
N LEU A 924 2.13 -25.44 30.45
CA LEU A 924 2.83 -25.18 29.20
C LEU A 924 4.36 -25.28 29.36
N GLN A 925 4.92 -24.87 30.50
CA GLN A 925 6.35 -24.98 30.77
C GLN A 925 6.84 -26.43 30.64
N LYS A 926 6.10 -27.38 31.22
CA LYS A 926 6.44 -28.81 31.20
C LYS A 926 6.42 -29.37 29.77
N VAL A 927 5.44 -28.95 28.97
CA VAL A 927 5.33 -29.36 27.57
C VAL A 927 6.52 -28.83 26.77
N LEU A 928 6.86 -27.55 26.93
CA LEU A 928 7.95 -26.91 26.17
C LEU A 928 9.33 -27.46 26.56
N THR A 929 9.57 -27.67 27.84
CA THR A 929 10.82 -28.27 28.34
C THR A 929 10.94 -29.72 27.88
N ARG A 930 9.85 -30.49 27.88
CA ARG A 930 9.82 -31.86 27.36
C ARG A 930 10.17 -31.93 25.88
N ILE A 931 9.60 -31.06 25.04
CA ILE A 931 9.90 -30.99 23.61
C ILE A 931 11.39 -30.82 23.35
N ILE A 932 12.08 -30.01 24.17
CA ILE A 932 13.53 -29.80 24.05
C ILE A 932 14.31 -31.01 24.59
N ALA A 933 13.94 -31.52 25.76
CA ALA A 933 14.61 -32.66 26.40
C ALA A 933 14.59 -33.91 25.50
N ASP A 934 13.49 -34.14 24.77
CA ASP A 934 13.35 -35.25 23.82
C ASP A 934 14.33 -35.15 22.62
N GLN A 935 14.99 -34.01 22.42
CA GLN A 935 16.02 -33.82 21.39
C GLN A 935 17.46 -33.91 21.93
N ILE A 936 17.63 -33.96 23.26
CA ILE A 936 18.95 -34.10 23.88
C ILE A 936 19.38 -35.57 23.79
N THR A 937 20.51 -35.83 23.13
CA THR A 937 20.95 -37.21 22.87
C THR A 937 21.51 -37.94 24.08
N ASP A 938 22.04 -37.21 25.07
CA ASP A 938 22.55 -37.80 26.30
C ASP A 938 21.44 -37.85 27.37
N PRO A 939 21.05 -39.04 27.86
CA PRO A 939 19.96 -39.15 28.83
C PRO A 939 20.21 -38.40 30.15
N ALA A 940 21.46 -38.33 30.61
CA ALA A 940 21.79 -37.62 31.85
C ALA A 940 21.67 -36.10 31.69
N ASP A 941 22.10 -35.55 30.55
CA ASP A 941 21.88 -34.15 30.21
C ASP A 941 20.39 -33.83 30.01
N ALA A 942 19.60 -34.76 29.45
CA ALA A 942 18.15 -34.62 29.28
C ALA A 942 17.41 -34.60 30.63
N GLU A 943 17.77 -35.50 31.55
CA GLU A 943 17.24 -35.54 32.91
C GLU A 943 17.61 -34.27 33.68
N LYS A 944 18.88 -33.87 33.61
CA LYS A 944 19.35 -32.59 34.19
C LYS A 944 18.65 -31.36 33.59
N TYR A 945 18.26 -31.42 32.32
CA TYR A 945 17.48 -30.35 31.69
C TYR A 945 16.05 -30.30 32.25
N LEU A 946 15.43 -31.46 32.52
CA LEU A 946 14.09 -31.56 33.10
C LEU A 946 14.05 -31.22 34.60
N GLU A 947 15.16 -31.41 35.33
CA GLU A 947 15.30 -31.00 36.74
C GLU A 947 15.39 -29.47 36.92
N ASP A 948 15.75 -28.73 35.87
CA ASP A 948 15.83 -27.28 35.92
C ASP A 948 14.45 -26.65 35.71
N GLU A 949 13.82 -26.25 36.81
CA GLU A 949 12.49 -25.62 36.82
C GLU A 949 12.51 -24.13 36.41
N SER A 950 13.62 -23.58 35.91
CA SER A 950 13.68 -22.19 35.47
C SER A 950 12.77 -21.91 34.27
N GLU A 951 11.93 -20.88 34.39
CA GLU A 951 11.03 -20.47 33.30
C GLU A 951 11.78 -19.87 32.10
N GLU A 952 12.98 -19.33 32.32
CA GLU A 952 13.80 -18.75 31.25
C GLU A 952 14.05 -19.77 30.13
N LYS A 953 14.21 -21.05 30.50
CA LYS A 953 14.37 -22.21 29.61
C LYS A 953 13.10 -22.70 28.92
N ALA A 954 11.95 -22.08 29.12
CA ALA A 954 10.74 -22.37 28.34
C ALA A 954 10.40 -21.22 27.38
N ARG A 955 10.76 -19.99 27.75
CA ARG A 955 10.27 -18.77 27.09
C ARG A 955 10.89 -18.52 25.72
N GLN A 956 12.19 -18.73 25.54
CA GLN A 956 12.84 -18.33 24.29
C GLN A 956 13.96 -19.27 23.84
N HIS A 957 13.86 -19.73 22.59
CA HIS A 957 14.81 -20.69 22.02
C HIS A 957 15.08 -20.47 20.54
N TRP A 958 16.27 -20.91 20.13
CA TRP A 958 16.60 -21.14 18.73
C TRP A 958 16.67 -22.64 18.45
N ILE A 959 15.79 -23.11 17.58
CA ILE A 959 15.74 -24.48 17.09
C ILE A 959 16.63 -24.55 15.85
N GLU A 960 17.82 -25.12 16.05
CA GLU A 960 18.85 -25.22 15.03
C GLU A 960 18.75 -26.55 14.27
N LEU A 961 18.77 -26.51 12.95
CA LEU A 961 18.97 -27.69 12.12
C LEU A 961 20.36 -27.68 11.48
N SER A 962 21.04 -28.82 11.48
CA SER A 962 22.33 -28.97 10.81
C SER A 962 22.23 -28.72 9.30
N GLU A 963 23.34 -28.33 8.66
CA GLU A 963 23.37 -28.14 7.19
C GLU A 963 22.88 -29.39 6.42
N GLN A 964 23.17 -30.57 6.97
CA GLN A 964 22.79 -31.86 6.40
C GLN A 964 21.27 -32.08 6.46
N HIS A 965 20.64 -31.74 7.59
CA HIS A 965 19.19 -31.89 7.78
C HIS A 965 18.37 -30.84 7.02
N ILE A 966 18.90 -29.62 6.86
CA ILE A 966 18.23 -28.54 6.11
C ILE A 966 18.07 -28.89 4.63
N GLY A 967 19.09 -29.55 4.06
CA GLY A 967 19.10 -29.88 2.63
C GLY A 967 19.20 -28.66 1.70
N ARG A 968 18.69 -28.83 0.48
CA ARG A 968 18.68 -27.78 -0.56
C ARG A 968 17.42 -26.91 -0.43
N PRO A 969 17.53 -25.59 -0.67
CA PRO A 969 16.36 -24.73 -0.67
C PRO A 969 15.41 -25.13 -1.79
N LEU A 970 14.11 -25.11 -1.49
CA LEU A 970 13.10 -25.02 -2.52
C LEU A 970 13.02 -23.56 -2.96
N MET A 971 13.06 -23.37 -4.27
CA MET A 971 12.85 -22.06 -4.87
C MET A 971 11.39 -21.97 -5.25
N SER A 972 10.71 -20.92 -4.80
CA SER A 972 9.41 -20.56 -5.37
C SER A 972 9.53 -20.08 -6.81
N ASP A 973 8.39 -19.95 -7.49
CA ASP A 973 8.31 -19.27 -8.79
C ASP A 973 8.70 -17.78 -8.65
N SER A 974 8.51 -17.19 -7.46
CA SER A 974 9.04 -15.88 -7.05
C SER A 974 10.51 -15.91 -6.61
N GLY A 975 11.23 -17.04 -6.78
CA GLY A 975 12.65 -17.24 -6.45
C GLY A 975 13.05 -16.91 -5.01
N SER A 976 12.11 -17.04 -4.07
CA SER A 976 12.35 -17.00 -2.62
C SER A 976 12.76 -18.39 -2.13
N ARG A 977 13.59 -18.45 -1.09
CA ARG A 977 14.12 -19.70 -0.53
C ARG A 977 13.25 -20.14 0.63
N CYS A 978 12.84 -21.40 0.61
CA CYS A 978 12.20 -22.06 1.73
C CYS A 978 12.89 -23.42 1.97
N TYR A 979 12.89 -23.89 3.20
CA TYR A 979 13.45 -25.19 3.57
C TYR A 979 12.36 -26.07 4.19
N GLU A 980 11.99 -27.16 3.50
CA GLU A 980 11.02 -28.15 3.99
C GLU A 980 11.37 -28.65 5.39
N ALA A 981 12.66 -28.84 5.67
CA ALA A 981 13.13 -29.31 6.97
C ALA A 981 12.65 -28.45 8.15
N PHE A 982 12.48 -27.14 7.98
CA PHE A 982 11.96 -26.27 9.04
C PHE A 982 10.47 -26.50 9.30
N ALA A 983 9.70 -26.86 8.27
CA ALA A 983 8.31 -27.29 8.43
C ALA A 983 8.23 -28.67 9.08
N ASP A 984 9.03 -29.63 8.61
CA ASP A 984 9.06 -31.00 9.10
C ASP A 984 9.36 -31.03 10.60
N VAL A 985 10.44 -30.36 11.04
CA VAL A 985 10.82 -30.34 12.47
C VAL A 985 9.72 -29.77 13.35
N PHE A 986 9.02 -28.73 12.91
CA PHE A 986 7.89 -28.22 13.67
C PHE A 986 6.79 -29.27 13.80
N PHE A 987 6.35 -29.88 12.70
CA PHE A 987 5.22 -30.81 12.74
C PHE A 987 5.55 -32.15 13.38
N GLU A 988 6.79 -32.61 13.26
CA GLU A 988 7.25 -33.88 13.82
C GLU A 988 7.61 -33.78 15.31
N SER A 989 8.22 -32.66 15.74
CA SER A 989 8.82 -32.57 17.08
C SER A 989 8.15 -31.54 18.01
N ILE A 990 7.52 -30.50 17.48
CA ILE A 990 6.99 -29.38 18.29
C ILE A 990 5.46 -29.43 18.35
N PHE A 991 4.81 -29.58 17.20
CA PHE A 991 3.36 -29.58 17.05
C PHE A 991 2.66 -30.62 17.93
N PRO A 992 3.12 -31.89 18.05
CA PRO A 992 2.40 -32.89 18.83
C PRO A 992 2.19 -32.47 20.30
N GLY A 993 3.24 -31.99 20.97
CA GLY A 993 3.13 -31.53 22.36
C GLY A 993 2.27 -30.27 22.51
N LEU A 994 2.36 -29.33 21.58
CA LEU A 994 1.50 -28.13 21.60
C LEU A 994 0.04 -28.48 21.34
N HIS A 995 -0.23 -29.40 20.42
CA HIS A 995 -1.56 -29.87 20.07
C HIS A 995 -2.18 -30.64 21.24
N GLU A 996 -1.44 -31.53 21.90
CA GLU A 996 -1.89 -32.22 23.11
C GLU A 996 -2.25 -31.23 24.23
N HIS A 997 -1.50 -30.14 24.36
CA HIS A 997 -1.73 -29.12 25.38
C HIS A 997 -2.92 -28.18 25.08
N PHE A 998 -2.99 -27.64 23.86
CA PHE A 998 -3.96 -26.61 23.50
C PHE A 998 -5.25 -27.16 22.88
N GLY A 999 -5.20 -28.33 22.24
CA GLY A 999 -6.32 -28.93 21.50
C GLY A 999 -6.97 -27.95 20.52
N ASP A 1000 -8.28 -27.76 20.67
CA ASP A 1000 -9.11 -26.82 19.90
C ASP A 1000 -8.74 -25.34 20.10
N ARG A 1001 -7.92 -25.02 21.12
CA ARG A 1001 -7.41 -23.66 21.38
C ARG A 1001 -6.09 -23.36 20.69
N LEU A 1002 -5.50 -24.31 19.95
CA LEU A 1002 -4.16 -24.15 19.37
C LEU A 1002 -4.07 -22.93 18.44
N GLU A 1003 -5.06 -22.72 17.57
CA GLU A 1003 -5.10 -21.59 16.63
C GLU A 1003 -5.05 -20.23 17.36
N ALA A 1004 -5.74 -20.10 18.49
CA ALA A 1004 -5.80 -18.86 19.25
C ALA A 1004 -4.50 -18.57 20.03
N ASN A 1005 -3.76 -19.62 20.42
CA ASN A 1005 -2.62 -19.52 21.34
C ASN A 1005 -1.26 -19.66 20.66
N VAL A 1006 -1.18 -20.29 19.50
CA VAL A 1006 0.08 -20.49 18.78
C VAL A 1006 0.00 -19.82 17.42
N MET A 1007 0.87 -18.85 17.20
CA MET A 1007 1.05 -18.20 15.91
C MET A 1007 2.38 -18.60 15.31
N ARG A 1008 2.36 -19.27 14.16
CA ARG A 1008 3.58 -19.54 13.41
C ARG A 1008 3.71 -18.51 12.28
N CYS A 1009 4.78 -17.75 12.33
CA CYS A 1009 5.15 -16.75 11.34
C CYS A 1009 6.02 -17.40 10.27
N TYR A 1010 5.55 -17.37 9.02
CA TYR A 1010 6.24 -17.98 7.87
C TYR A 1010 6.31 -17.04 6.67
N TRP A 1011 6.99 -17.49 5.61
CA TRP A 1011 6.88 -16.94 4.27
C TRP A 1011 5.76 -17.62 3.43
N SER A 1012 5.15 -16.88 2.50
CA SER A 1012 3.73 -16.99 2.07
C SER A 1012 3.32 -18.17 1.18
N GLU A 1013 4.16 -18.70 0.28
CA GLU A 1013 3.65 -19.59 -0.79
C GLU A 1013 3.52 -21.08 -0.40
N LYS A 1014 4.20 -21.55 0.67
CA LYS A 1014 4.14 -22.96 1.10
C LYS A 1014 3.11 -23.27 2.20
N ALA A 1015 2.38 -22.28 2.71
CA ALA A 1015 1.28 -22.51 3.65
C ALA A 1015 0.24 -23.50 3.09
N LYS A 1016 -0.03 -23.42 1.78
CA LYS A 1016 -0.85 -24.41 1.05
C LYS A 1016 -0.11 -25.72 0.82
N LYS A 1017 1.11 -25.68 0.29
CA LYS A 1017 1.84 -26.91 -0.05
C LYS A 1017 2.12 -27.84 1.13
N VAL A 1018 2.37 -27.30 2.32
CA VAL A 1018 2.56 -28.11 3.54
C VAL A 1018 1.23 -28.69 4.05
N ALA A 1019 0.13 -27.94 3.95
CA ALA A 1019 -1.21 -28.49 4.19
C ALA A 1019 -1.57 -29.58 3.16
N ASP A 1020 -1.15 -29.40 1.91
CA ASP A 1020 -1.41 -30.33 0.78
C ASP A 1020 -0.55 -31.61 0.87
N GLU A 1021 0.74 -31.50 1.20
CA GLU A 1021 1.68 -32.62 1.37
C GLU A 1021 1.29 -33.53 2.55
N MET A 1022 0.50 -33.01 3.50
CA MET A 1022 -0.11 -33.76 4.60
C MET A 1022 -1.46 -34.43 4.25
N GLY A 1023 -1.93 -34.30 3.01
CA GLY A 1023 -3.10 -35.03 2.50
C GLY A 1023 -4.46 -34.44 2.89
N LEU A 1024 -4.54 -33.16 3.25
CA LEU A 1024 -5.77 -32.51 3.73
C LEU A 1024 -6.55 -31.94 2.53
N THR A 1025 -7.81 -32.37 2.32
CA THR A 1025 -8.69 -31.80 1.27
C THR A 1025 -9.72 -30.84 1.86
N THR A 1026 -10.05 -29.78 1.11
CA THR A 1026 -10.97 -28.69 1.51
C THR A 1026 -12.42 -29.15 1.76
N ALA A 1027 -12.82 -30.34 1.32
CA ALA A 1027 -14.16 -30.89 1.54
C ALA A 1027 -14.31 -31.59 2.91
N GLU A 1028 -13.20 -31.89 3.60
CA GLU A 1028 -13.16 -32.49 4.94
C GLU A 1028 -12.88 -31.45 6.05
N PHE A 1029 -12.58 -30.22 5.65
CA PHE A 1029 -12.23 -29.06 6.50
C PHE A 1029 -13.24 -28.71 7.61
N PRO A 1030 -14.57 -28.92 7.50
CA PRO A 1030 -15.49 -28.49 8.57
C PRO A 1030 -15.47 -29.35 9.84
N LYS A 1031 -14.66 -30.43 9.91
CA LYS A 1031 -14.71 -31.38 11.05
C LYS A 1031 -13.40 -31.63 11.81
N ILE A 1032 -12.26 -31.05 11.42
CA ILE A 1032 -10.98 -31.25 12.15
C ILE A 1032 -10.18 -29.93 12.12
N ILE A 1033 -10.36 -29.04 13.11
CA ILE A 1033 -9.59 -27.80 13.26
C ILE A 1033 -8.85 -27.84 14.59
N GLU A 1034 -7.56 -28.22 14.55
CA GLU A 1034 -6.65 -28.09 15.69
C GLU A 1034 -5.22 -27.75 15.19
N PHE A 1035 -5.12 -26.76 14.29
CA PHE A 1035 -3.84 -26.25 13.76
C PHE A 1035 -3.49 -24.87 14.34
N PRO A 1036 -2.20 -24.50 14.43
CA PRO A 1036 -1.80 -23.15 14.85
C PRO A 1036 -2.18 -22.11 13.79
N LYS A 1037 -2.28 -20.85 14.20
CA LYS A 1037 -2.50 -19.74 13.27
C LYS A 1037 -1.27 -19.51 12.41
N ILE A 1038 -1.42 -19.73 11.11
CA ILE A 1038 -0.36 -19.52 10.11
C ILE A 1038 -0.50 -18.12 9.51
N ILE A 1039 0.57 -17.32 9.58
CA ILE A 1039 0.55 -15.95 9.07
C ILE A 1039 1.93 -15.51 8.55
N THR A 1040 1.96 -14.56 7.62
CA THR A 1040 3.22 -13.90 7.23
C THR A 1040 3.66 -12.89 8.27
N ILE A 1041 4.96 -12.58 8.32
CA ILE A 1041 5.47 -11.54 9.24
C ILE A 1041 4.77 -10.21 8.98
N ASP A 1042 4.68 -9.78 7.71
CA ASP A 1042 4.09 -8.49 7.35
C ASP A 1042 2.58 -8.42 7.67
N SER A 1043 1.86 -9.55 7.59
CA SER A 1043 0.45 -9.65 7.99
C SER A 1043 0.25 -9.81 9.51
N SER A 1044 1.29 -10.22 10.24
CA SER A 1044 1.26 -10.36 11.71
C SER A 1044 1.38 -9.04 12.46
N GLN A 1045 1.72 -7.94 11.76
CA GLN A 1045 1.72 -6.60 12.33
C GLN A 1045 0.35 -6.26 12.96
N GLY A 1046 0.31 -5.54 14.08
CA GLY A 1046 -0.87 -5.37 14.94
C GLY A 1046 -1.26 -6.59 15.80
N GLN A 1047 -1.02 -7.82 15.34
CA GLN A 1047 -1.50 -9.03 16.00
C GLN A 1047 -0.55 -9.56 17.09
N GLU A 1048 -1.05 -10.47 17.92
CA GLU A 1048 -0.32 -11.09 19.04
C GLU A 1048 -0.80 -12.53 19.30
N SER A 1049 0.03 -13.32 19.99
CA SER A 1049 -0.28 -14.69 20.37
C SER A 1049 0.48 -15.10 21.64
N VAL A 1050 -0.03 -16.10 22.36
CA VAL A 1050 0.62 -16.63 23.58
C VAL A 1050 2.03 -17.11 23.25
N MET A 1051 2.15 -17.93 22.21
CA MET A 1051 3.41 -18.42 21.66
C MET A 1051 3.57 -17.98 20.21
N THR A 1052 4.78 -17.56 19.82
CA THR A 1052 5.15 -17.37 18.42
C THR A 1052 6.27 -18.31 18.02
N ILE A 1053 6.13 -18.92 16.85
CA ILE A 1053 7.17 -19.73 16.20
C ILE A 1053 7.56 -19.01 14.92
N ILE A 1054 8.82 -18.60 14.80
CA ILE A 1054 9.31 -17.79 13.70
C ILE A 1054 10.12 -18.68 12.76
N ASP A 1055 9.68 -18.77 11.51
CA ASP A 1055 10.40 -19.42 10.41
C ASP A 1055 10.72 -18.39 9.33
N GLY A 1056 11.92 -17.82 9.44
CA GLY A 1056 12.45 -16.87 8.45
C GLY A 1056 13.16 -17.55 7.28
N SER A 1057 13.16 -18.89 7.21
CA SER A 1057 14.00 -19.66 6.29
C SER A 1057 15.50 -19.27 6.34
N ILE A 1058 16.00 -18.94 7.54
CA ILE A 1058 17.35 -18.44 7.78
C ILE A 1058 18.33 -19.61 7.84
N LYS A 1059 19.24 -19.73 6.87
CA LYS A 1059 20.31 -20.75 6.88
C LYS A 1059 21.68 -20.20 7.31
N TYR A 1060 22.03 -18.97 6.91
CA TYR A 1060 23.37 -18.39 7.12
C TYR A 1060 23.31 -16.90 7.49
N ARG A 1061 24.32 -16.40 8.24
CA ARG A 1061 24.45 -14.97 8.66
C ARG A 1061 24.32 -13.98 7.51
N HIS A 1062 24.95 -14.29 6.37
CA HIS A 1062 25.04 -13.39 5.22
C HIS A 1062 23.85 -13.54 4.26
N LEU A 1063 22.94 -14.49 4.52
CA LEU A 1063 21.84 -14.85 3.64
C LEU A 1063 20.50 -14.76 4.37
N LEU A 1064 20.21 -13.58 4.91
CA LEU A 1064 18.93 -13.28 5.56
C LEU A 1064 17.84 -12.88 4.56
N GLY A 1065 18.22 -12.50 3.33
CA GLY A 1065 17.28 -11.99 2.34
C GLY A 1065 16.50 -10.80 2.89
N PHE A 1066 15.18 -10.86 2.81
CA PHE A 1066 14.28 -9.80 3.29
C PHE A 1066 14.22 -9.70 4.83
N MET A 1067 14.72 -10.71 5.56
CA MET A 1067 14.87 -10.69 7.03
C MET A 1067 16.07 -9.84 7.49
N ALA A 1068 16.80 -9.22 6.56
CA ALA A 1068 17.75 -8.17 6.89
C ALA A 1068 17.07 -6.84 7.25
N ASP A 1069 15.80 -6.65 6.87
CA ASP A 1069 15.02 -5.46 7.20
C ASP A 1069 14.76 -5.35 8.71
N GLU A 1070 15.12 -4.22 9.31
CA GLU A 1070 15.02 -4.01 10.75
C GLU A 1070 13.57 -3.96 11.24
N GLY A 1071 12.70 -3.29 10.46
CA GLY A 1071 11.28 -3.17 10.79
C GLY A 1071 10.59 -4.53 10.83
N ARG A 1072 10.89 -5.39 9.87
CA ARG A 1072 10.38 -6.76 9.82
C ARG A 1072 10.93 -7.64 10.94
N CYS A 1073 12.20 -7.47 11.32
CA CYS A 1073 12.76 -8.14 12.51
C CYS A 1073 12.00 -7.73 13.77
N ASN A 1074 11.78 -6.42 13.95
CA ASN A 1074 11.03 -5.90 15.09
C ASN A 1074 9.61 -6.47 15.14
N VAL A 1075 8.89 -6.47 14.01
CA VAL A 1075 7.55 -7.08 13.93
C VAL A 1075 7.59 -8.54 14.34
N ALA A 1076 8.43 -9.36 13.71
CA ALA A 1076 8.52 -10.80 14.00
C ALA A 1076 8.80 -11.08 15.48
N LEU A 1077 9.74 -10.35 16.08
CA LEU A 1077 10.19 -10.57 17.45
C LEU A 1077 9.21 -10.03 18.51
N SER A 1078 8.26 -9.15 18.15
CA SER A 1078 7.37 -8.46 19.10
C SER A 1078 5.91 -8.95 19.10
N ARG A 1079 5.66 -10.14 18.53
CA ARG A 1079 4.30 -10.72 18.47
C ARG A 1079 3.94 -11.60 19.67
N SER A 1080 4.93 -12.18 20.31
CA SER A 1080 4.76 -13.15 21.39
C SER A 1080 4.35 -12.47 22.69
N LYS A 1081 3.45 -13.08 23.45
CA LYS A 1081 3.17 -12.67 24.84
C LYS A 1081 4.12 -13.34 25.81
N HIS A 1082 4.20 -14.66 25.77
CA HIS A 1082 4.90 -15.44 26.80
C HIS A 1082 6.05 -16.28 26.26
N VAL A 1083 5.95 -16.80 25.03
CA VAL A 1083 6.93 -17.74 24.46
C VAL A 1083 7.28 -17.39 23.00
N ARG A 1084 8.57 -17.38 22.66
CA ARG A 1084 9.10 -17.08 21.33
C ARG A 1084 10.16 -18.09 20.90
N TRP A 1085 9.87 -18.92 19.91
CA TRP A 1085 10.85 -19.86 19.35
C TRP A 1085 11.18 -19.49 17.90
N VAL A 1086 12.44 -19.65 17.50
CA VAL A 1086 12.89 -19.41 16.12
C VAL A 1086 13.40 -20.71 15.53
N ILE A 1087 12.96 -21.09 14.33
CA ILE A 1087 13.49 -22.26 13.60
C ILE A 1087 14.43 -21.76 12.52
N GLY A 1088 15.66 -22.26 12.51
CA GLY A 1088 16.66 -21.85 11.54
C GLY A 1088 17.86 -22.80 11.46
N GLY A 1089 18.85 -22.41 10.65
CA GLY A 1089 20.13 -23.11 10.57
C GLY A 1089 21.16 -22.62 11.59
N PRO A 1090 22.40 -23.10 11.47
CA PRO A 1090 23.45 -22.87 12.47
C PRO A 1090 24.11 -21.49 12.41
N ILE A 1091 23.58 -20.61 11.55
CA ILE A 1091 24.03 -19.22 11.36
C ILE A 1091 25.58 -19.11 11.36
N SER A 1092 26.29 -20.04 10.72
CA SER A 1092 27.75 -20.00 10.66
C SER A 1092 28.23 -19.03 9.58
N SER A 1093 29.33 -18.30 9.84
CA SER A 1093 29.99 -17.51 8.79
C SER A 1093 30.82 -18.46 7.92
N ARG A 1094 30.43 -18.68 6.65
CA ARG A 1094 31.39 -19.24 5.68
C ARG A 1094 32.55 -18.24 5.55
N SER A 1095 33.74 -18.64 5.96
CA SER A 1095 34.98 -17.89 5.77
C SER A 1095 35.13 -17.52 4.28
N GLY A 1096 35.17 -16.21 3.97
CA GLY A 1096 35.64 -15.72 2.67
C GLY A 1096 34.67 -14.95 1.75
N ARG A 1097 33.48 -14.49 2.18
CA ARG A 1097 32.67 -13.55 1.36
C ARG A 1097 32.11 -12.39 2.18
N ASN A 1098 32.12 -11.20 1.55
CA ASN A 1098 31.75 -9.87 2.07
C ASN A 1098 30.75 -9.89 3.24
N GLN A 1099 31.22 -9.45 4.41
CA GLN A 1099 30.41 -9.06 5.56
C GLN A 1099 29.63 -7.77 5.24
N GLY A 1100 28.56 -7.89 4.46
CA GLY A 1100 27.67 -6.78 4.12
C GLY A 1100 26.63 -6.46 5.21
N HIS A 1101 25.69 -5.56 4.90
CA HIS A 1101 24.58 -5.10 5.77
C HIS A 1101 23.84 -6.23 6.51
N ALA A 1102 23.72 -7.44 5.92
CA ALA A 1102 23.08 -8.60 6.55
C ALA A 1102 23.75 -9.08 7.85
N ALA A 1103 25.06 -8.83 8.05
CA ALA A 1103 25.75 -9.18 9.30
C ALA A 1103 25.34 -8.31 10.49
N ARG A 1104 24.69 -7.15 10.24
CA ARG A 1104 24.25 -6.20 11.28
C ARG A 1104 22.78 -6.39 11.72
N SER A 1105 22.05 -7.30 11.07
CA SER A 1105 20.66 -7.63 11.41
C SER A 1105 20.52 -8.19 12.84
N TYR A 1106 19.31 -8.15 13.38
CA TYR A 1106 19.02 -8.51 14.76
C TYR A 1106 18.82 -10.02 14.99
N PHE A 1107 18.46 -10.81 13.97
CA PHE A 1107 18.37 -12.27 14.15
C PHE A 1107 19.71 -12.93 14.47
N PRO A 1108 20.83 -12.61 13.78
CA PRO A 1108 22.15 -13.08 14.20
C PRO A 1108 22.54 -12.65 15.62
N LYS A 1109 22.24 -11.41 16.02
CA LYS A 1109 22.49 -10.94 17.40
C LYS A 1109 21.68 -11.71 18.43
N LEU A 1110 20.43 -12.04 18.10
CA LEU A 1110 19.57 -12.86 18.95
C LEU A 1110 20.11 -14.28 19.09
N TYR A 1111 20.55 -14.89 17.97
CA TYR A 1111 21.19 -16.19 17.99
C TYR A 1111 22.42 -16.18 18.90
N ASP A 1112 23.31 -15.20 18.76
CA ASP A 1112 24.52 -15.07 19.58
C ASP A 1112 24.17 -14.93 21.09
N GLU A 1113 23.12 -14.17 21.43
CA GLU A 1113 22.64 -14.03 22.81
C GLU A 1113 22.05 -15.33 23.37
N LEU A 1114 21.30 -16.08 22.56
CA LEU A 1114 20.73 -17.37 22.97
C LEU A 1114 21.79 -18.48 23.06
N GLU A 1115 22.78 -18.48 22.17
CA GLU A 1115 23.89 -19.43 22.17
C GLU A 1115 24.72 -19.28 23.45
N ALA A 1116 25.05 -18.05 23.83
CA ALA A 1116 25.76 -17.75 25.07
C ALA A 1116 24.98 -18.19 26.34
N LYS A 1117 23.65 -18.29 26.25
CA LYS A 1117 22.77 -18.77 27.32
C LYS A 1117 22.49 -20.29 27.27
N GLY A 1118 22.99 -21.00 26.27
CA GLY A 1118 22.67 -22.43 26.06
C GLY A 1118 21.23 -22.69 25.61
N MET A 1119 20.58 -21.71 24.97
CA MET A 1119 19.20 -21.75 24.46
C MET A 1119 19.14 -21.99 22.93
N VAL A 1120 20.19 -22.59 22.39
CA VAL A 1120 20.26 -23.06 21.00
C VAL A 1120 20.28 -24.57 21.05
N HIS A 1121 19.27 -25.20 20.46
CA HIS A 1121 19.07 -26.65 20.53
C HIS A 1121 19.07 -27.26 19.14
N SER A 1122 19.88 -28.30 18.94
CA SER A 1122 19.99 -28.99 17.65
C SER A 1122 18.87 -30.02 17.49
N PHE A 1123 18.10 -29.91 16.41
CA PHE A 1123 17.01 -30.83 16.08
C PHE A 1123 17.39 -31.64 14.83
N ALA A 1124 16.91 -32.89 14.77
CA ALA A 1124 17.12 -33.79 13.64
C ALA A 1124 15.85 -33.93 12.77
N LYS A 1125 16.02 -34.13 11.46
CA LYS A 1125 14.92 -34.44 10.54
C LYS A 1125 14.74 -35.96 10.45
N GLY A 1126 13.57 -36.47 10.84
CA GLY A 1126 13.09 -37.84 10.55
C GLY A 1126 13.87 -39.04 11.14
N SER A 1127 13.10 -40.06 11.53
CA SER A 1127 13.46 -41.46 11.87
C SER A 1127 14.40 -41.81 13.03
N LYS A 1128 15.16 -40.88 13.65
CA LYS A 1128 15.86 -41.21 14.92
C LYS A 1128 14.98 -41.03 16.18
N ALA A 1129 13.98 -40.15 16.14
CA ALA A 1129 13.09 -39.93 17.30
C ALA A 1129 12.09 -41.08 17.57
N ARG A 1130 11.94 -42.05 16.65
CA ARG A 1130 11.03 -43.21 16.80
C ARG A 1130 11.71 -44.49 17.27
N ALA A 1131 13.04 -44.50 17.45
CA ALA A 1131 13.76 -45.73 17.78
C ALA A 1131 13.57 -46.20 19.23
N ASP A 1132 13.09 -45.33 20.14
CA ASP A 1132 13.02 -45.65 21.58
C ASP A 1132 11.59 -45.80 22.16
N TYR A 1133 10.54 -45.79 21.31
CA TYR A 1133 9.16 -46.03 21.77
C TYR A 1133 8.63 -47.44 21.45
N SER A 1134 9.53 -48.41 21.19
CA SER A 1134 9.20 -49.84 21.12
C SER A 1134 9.94 -50.66 22.18
N ALA A 1135 9.86 -50.22 23.44
CA ALA A 1135 10.20 -51.02 24.62
C ALA A 1135 9.05 -50.96 25.63
#